data_AF-A0A1U7P4L3-F1
#
_entry.id   AF-A0A1U7P4L3-F1
#
_cell.length_a   1.000
_cell.length_b   1.000
_cell.length_c   1.000
_cell.angle_alpha   90.00
_cell.angle_beta   90.00
_cell.angle_gamma   90.00
#
_symmetry.space_group_name_H-M   'P 1'
#
loop_
_entity.id
_entity.type
_entity.pdbx_description
1 polymer ?
#
loop_
_entity_poly.entity_id
_entity_poly.type
_entity_poly.pdbx_seq_one_letter_code
_entity_poly.pdbx_strand_id
1 'polypeptide(L)'
;MSASYRQLLRVIFAAISGITATTALVWLASRDKRRPVWTLVLTLLATLAGLALTVSLVWYAAGPGDRKRRPAMRVLVFSAVFGVILTLLLARLLIGPAVEALPDAQVFLRAYVAVLAASLAVTAGFALIGALSAGALPLTKLGVPFRARPYRVGVALAVAGGVLMVPALLILVGTAVYQQGALGGNLHLSVLLGAVAALYGLLAGLVLGLLTVRVGQVWRPALAGLLGAGLGGVVCGLLFPLLGVSGVIRSGWGFVLIVMALVAVIHLGWGLGVRRAMTRIVELGDVELGEKRTGHPLQVASRIQVNVVATLSLLVLASVLGLTRTLGEFVTSRPVNPAPLRVTQPANRSAMSACSEPTNALERVVWQVTTQDNRPDLSCQNEVYPLIRMPGPSSVGMPGEAVVPADLAAEKALESHDPAAASGFDDVAALVLSARREVLFTTMQWQEGPLNPGQTLAHALAGLYARVRADPAAYPDGMDVRLTLGNFPVVSTFEWGAEVWGALRDLKSAGVPLDDPAHGWRVRLGNYVGTFPHSHVKLLVIDGELLMGAGFNYGYGHFPRNHPSGKGDNLFDLALVTRGPVAQDGVTVFEDLWTRSKVVECDAEPDPANPQQGCRLGARGVRGGPPEVRDAYPAGTQRVFSLYRREGFTEADQAVVAVLGAARSRVDLLQVNFSMDVSCIVALLNPALCTERDRLPYMTALLDALERGVRVRLMTDEGGLGGIENRIALAYLGREMSKRGIPAARFQARWFPTPLHAKAMLVDGEMLVVGSMNMHYSSWTQGPLGLAEYDLATTAPSVVSEFAGIYSDSWPQSEKVVLPPFLTETGVGER
;
A
#
# COMPACT_ATOMS: atom_id res chain seq x y z
N MET A 1 26.31 38.69 -41.02
CA MET A 1 25.99 37.35 -40.45
C MET A 1 26.86 36.29 -41.10
N SER A 2 27.57 35.47 -40.32
CA SER A 2 28.38 34.37 -40.84
C SER A 2 27.52 33.29 -41.51
N ALA A 3 28.10 32.50 -42.42
CA ALA A 3 27.41 31.41 -43.09
C ALA A 3 26.81 30.40 -42.08
N SER A 4 27.54 30.12 -40.99
CA SER A 4 27.09 29.27 -39.88
C SER A 4 25.85 29.83 -39.17
N TYR A 5 25.77 31.16 -38.98
CA TYR A 5 24.63 31.80 -38.33
C TYR A 5 23.37 31.80 -39.21
N ARG A 6 23.52 31.98 -40.53
CA ARG A 6 22.40 31.82 -41.49
C ARG A 6 21.90 30.38 -41.57
N GLN A 7 22.80 29.41 -41.44
CA GLN A 7 22.45 27.99 -41.45
C GLN A 7 21.72 27.57 -40.17
N LEU A 8 22.16 28.08 -39.02
CA LEU A 8 21.47 27.89 -37.73
C LEU A 8 20.05 28.47 -37.76
N LEU A 9 19.86 29.68 -38.28
CA LEU A 9 18.53 30.28 -38.39
C LEU A 9 17.61 29.50 -39.33
N ARG A 10 18.11 28.97 -40.45
CA ARG A 10 17.32 28.10 -41.34
C ARG A 10 16.85 26.82 -40.65
N VAL A 11 17.69 26.23 -39.81
CA VAL A 11 17.33 25.05 -38.99
C VAL A 11 16.25 25.42 -37.98
N ILE A 12 16.38 26.55 -37.29
CA ILE A 12 15.41 27.02 -36.29
C ILE A 12 14.05 27.31 -36.94
N PHE A 13 14.01 28.04 -38.06
CA PHE A 13 12.75 28.35 -38.77
C PHE A 13 12.07 27.10 -39.35
N ALA A 14 12.84 26.14 -39.86
CA ALA A 14 12.31 24.86 -40.31
C ALA A 14 11.70 24.05 -39.16
N ALA A 15 12.36 24.01 -37.99
CA ALA A 15 11.85 23.34 -36.80
C ALA A 15 10.55 23.99 -36.30
N ILE A 16 10.52 25.32 -36.21
CA ILE A 16 9.33 26.07 -35.78
C ILE A 16 8.15 25.80 -36.74
N SER A 17 8.38 25.87 -38.04
CA SER A 17 7.31 25.66 -39.05
C SER A 17 6.71 24.25 -38.96
N GLY A 18 7.54 23.23 -38.75
CA GLY A 18 7.08 21.86 -38.58
C GLY A 18 6.30 21.63 -37.29
N ILE A 19 6.72 22.26 -36.19
CA ILE A 19 5.99 22.25 -34.92
C ILE A 19 4.63 22.94 -35.10
N THR A 20 4.59 24.14 -35.68
CA THR A 20 3.34 24.90 -35.89
C THR A 20 2.33 24.12 -36.76
N ALA A 21 2.79 23.50 -37.85
CA ALA A 21 1.94 22.68 -38.71
C ALA A 21 1.37 21.46 -37.97
N THR A 22 2.19 20.79 -37.16
CA THR A 22 1.77 19.63 -36.36
C THR A 22 0.74 20.05 -35.31
N THR A 23 0.98 21.14 -34.58
CA THR A 23 0.06 21.68 -33.56
C THR A 23 -1.29 22.08 -34.18
N ALA A 24 -1.30 22.70 -35.36
CA ALA A 24 -2.53 23.07 -36.06
C ALA A 24 -3.36 21.84 -36.48
N LEU A 25 -2.70 20.78 -36.97
CA LEU A 25 -3.35 19.54 -37.39
C LEU A 25 -3.93 18.76 -36.19
N VAL A 26 -3.19 18.70 -35.07
CA VAL A 26 -3.68 18.10 -33.81
C VAL A 26 -4.86 18.90 -33.25
N TRP A 27 -4.79 20.23 -33.28
CA TRP A 27 -5.88 21.11 -32.85
C TRP A 27 -7.14 20.92 -33.70
N LEU A 28 -7.02 20.85 -35.03
CA LEU A 28 -8.13 20.57 -35.94
C LEU A 28 -8.75 19.18 -35.69
N ALA A 29 -7.93 18.16 -35.49
CA ALA A 29 -8.42 16.81 -35.22
C ALA A 29 -9.15 16.72 -33.87
N SER A 30 -8.62 17.35 -32.81
CA SER A 30 -9.23 17.33 -31.47
C SER A 30 -10.61 18.01 -31.36
N ARG A 31 -11.03 18.78 -32.37
CA ARG A 31 -12.39 19.37 -32.43
C ARG A 31 -13.47 18.41 -32.91
N ASP A 32 -13.14 17.31 -33.59
CA ASP A 32 -14.15 16.35 -34.04
C ASP A 32 -14.43 15.27 -32.98
N LYS A 33 -15.46 15.52 -32.16
CA LYS A 33 -15.90 14.63 -31.08
C LYS A 33 -16.71 13.41 -31.56
N ARG A 34 -17.10 13.33 -32.85
CA ARG A 34 -18.11 12.35 -33.29
C ARG A 34 -17.54 11.00 -33.75
N ARG A 35 -16.24 10.88 -34.00
CA ARG A 35 -15.60 9.61 -34.45
C ARG A 35 -14.17 9.43 -33.88
N PRO A 36 -14.02 9.10 -32.59
CA PRO A 36 -12.73 9.16 -31.90
C PRO A 36 -11.63 8.28 -32.52
N VAL A 37 -11.99 7.15 -33.15
CA VAL A 37 -11.02 6.22 -33.76
C VAL A 37 -10.41 6.77 -35.04
N TRP A 38 -11.21 7.35 -35.95
CA TRP A 38 -10.71 7.92 -37.20
C TRP A 38 -9.94 9.21 -36.97
N THR A 39 -10.42 10.04 -36.04
CA THR A 39 -9.68 11.19 -35.54
C THR A 39 -8.30 10.77 -35.01
N LEU A 40 -8.22 9.65 -34.28
CA LEU A 40 -6.96 9.08 -33.79
C LEU A 40 -5.99 8.71 -34.92
N VAL A 41 -6.48 7.97 -35.93
CA VAL A 41 -5.67 7.51 -37.05
C VAL A 41 -5.16 8.70 -37.87
N LEU A 42 -6.02 9.68 -38.16
CA LEU A 42 -5.64 10.87 -38.90
C LEU A 42 -4.66 11.75 -38.10
N THR A 43 -4.85 11.91 -36.79
CA THR A 43 -3.92 12.65 -35.93
C THR A 43 -2.55 11.97 -35.88
N LEU A 44 -2.52 10.64 -35.79
CA LEU A 44 -1.29 9.86 -35.83
C LEU A 44 -0.55 10.02 -37.16
N LEU A 45 -1.27 9.89 -38.29
CA LEU A 45 -0.70 10.06 -39.63
C LEU A 45 -0.19 11.49 -39.86
N ALA A 46 -0.95 12.51 -39.43
CA ALA A 46 -0.56 13.91 -39.51
C ALA A 46 0.68 14.21 -38.65
N THR A 47 0.74 13.68 -37.43
CA THR A 47 1.89 13.82 -36.54
C THR A 47 3.13 13.15 -37.13
N LEU A 48 2.98 11.94 -37.67
CA LEU A 48 4.05 11.22 -38.37
C LEU A 48 4.57 11.98 -39.59
N ALA A 49 3.66 12.55 -40.40
CA ALA A 49 4.01 13.38 -41.55
C ALA A 49 4.74 14.65 -41.13
N GLY A 50 4.26 15.34 -40.08
CA GLY A 50 4.89 16.53 -39.52
C GLY A 50 6.28 16.26 -38.96
N LEU A 51 6.46 15.16 -38.24
CA LEU A 51 7.76 14.73 -37.72
C LEU A 51 8.72 14.37 -38.86
N ALA A 52 8.26 13.60 -39.85
CA ALA A 52 9.05 13.24 -41.02
C ALA A 52 9.46 14.48 -41.82
N LEU A 53 8.58 15.47 -41.97
CA LEU A 53 8.85 16.73 -42.66
C LEU A 53 9.84 17.61 -41.87
N THR A 54 9.65 17.76 -40.56
CA THR A 54 10.53 18.55 -39.69
C THR A 54 11.94 17.96 -39.65
N VAL A 55 12.03 16.64 -39.47
CA VAL A 55 13.29 15.91 -39.57
C VAL A 55 13.88 16.11 -40.96
N SER A 56 13.12 16.04 -42.05
CA SER A 56 13.62 16.24 -43.41
C SER A 56 14.10 17.68 -43.70
N LEU A 57 13.47 18.70 -43.13
CA LEU A 57 13.82 20.11 -43.35
C LEU A 57 15.06 20.53 -42.53
N VAL A 58 15.12 20.16 -41.25
CA VAL A 58 16.32 20.32 -40.40
C VAL A 58 17.53 19.61 -41.05
N TRP A 59 17.26 18.47 -41.70
CA TRP A 59 18.25 17.63 -42.39
C TRP A 59 18.71 18.16 -43.74
N TYR A 60 17.84 18.85 -44.48
CA TYR A 60 18.21 19.54 -45.73
C TYR A 60 19.16 20.71 -45.45
N ALA A 61 19.00 21.37 -44.30
CA ALA A 61 19.80 22.52 -43.91
C ALA A 61 21.25 22.18 -43.45
N ALA A 62 21.61 20.91 -43.18
CA ALA A 62 22.90 20.52 -42.57
C ALA A 62 24.09 20.24 -43.53
N GLY A 63 24.05 20.68 -44.79
CA GLY A 63 25.19 20.62 -45.74
C GLY A 63 25.49 19.22 -46.35
N PRO A 64 26.55 19.01 -47.16
CA PRO A 64 26.80 17.75 -47.91
C PRO A 64 27.83 16.76 -47.32
N GLY A 65 28.72 17.17 -46.40
CA GLY A 65 29.82 16.33 -45.88
C GLY A 65 29.39 15.13 -45.00
N ASP A 66 28.15 15.12 -44.50
CA ASP A 66 27.67 14.14 -43.52
C ASP A 66 26.88 12.95 -44.15
N ARG A 67 26.91 12.80 -45.49
CA ARG A 67 26.05 11.84 -46.23
C ARG A 67 26.26 10.37 -45.85
N LYS A 68 27.41 9.97 -45.29
CA LYS A 68 27.68 8.59 -44.83
C LYS A 68 27.15 8.26 -43.42
N ARG A 69 26.95 9.26 -42.54
CA ARG A 69 26.39 9.05 -41.18
C ARG A 69 24.86 9.15 -41.13
N ARG A 70 24.30 9.91 -42.07
CA ARG A 70 22.86 10.17 -42.28
C ARG A 70 21.92 8.97 -42.24
N PRO A 71 22.15 7.86 -42.96
CA PRO A 71 21.15 6.77 -43.00
C PRO A 71 20.91 6.12 -41.63
N ALA A 72 21.92 6.07 -40.76
CA ALA A 72 21.77 5.44 -39.45
C ALA A 72 20.99 6.28 -38.43
N MET A 73 21.18 7.60 -38.41
CA MET A 73 20.38 8.48 -37.56
C MET A 73 18.89 8.39 -37.93
N ARG A 74 18.57 8.34 -39.23
CA ARG A 74 17.22 8.11 -39.76
C ARG A 74 16.64 6.82 -39.22
N VAL A 75 17.38 5.73 -39.41
CA VAL A 75 16.96 4.39 -38.97
C VAL A 75 16.71 4.38 -37.47
N LEU A 76 17.60 4.96 -36.64
CA LEU A 76 17.43 4.99 -35.19
C LEU A 76 16.19 5.79 -34.75
N VAL A 77 15.99 7.00 -35.28
CA VAL A 77 14.82 7.84 -34.93
C VAL A 77 13.52 7.18 -35.38
N PHE A 78 13.44 6.70 -36.62
CA PHE A 78 12.25 6.00 -37.10
C PHE A 78 11.97 4.73 -36.30
N SER A 79 13.01 3.96 -35.95
CA SER A 79 12.87 2.77 -35.12
C SER A 79 12.22 3.11 -33.78
N ALA A 80 12.68 4.18 -33.12
CA ALA A 80 12.10 4.65 -31.86
C ALA A 80 10.63 5.04 -32.01
N VAL A 81 10.28 5.83 -33.04
CA VAL A 81 8.89 6.25 -33.31
C VAL A 81 7.98 5.04 -33.56
N PHE A 82 8.37 4.12 -34.45
CA PHE A 82 7.59 2.90 -34.72
C PHE A 82 7.43 2.02 -33.49
N GLY A 83 8.50 1.88 -32.70
CA GLY A 83 8.46 1.14 -31.44
C GLY A 83 7.45 1.71 -30.45
N VAL A 84 7.47 3.03 -30.22
CA VAL A 84 6.52 3.67 -29.29
C VAL A 84 5.09 3.59 -29.81
N ILE A 85 4.87 3.74 -31.13
CA ILE A 85 3.54 3.55 -31.73
C ILE A 85 3.03 2.13 -31.50
N LEU A 86 3.89 1.11 -31.70
CA LEU A 86 3.53 -0.27 -31.40
C LEU A 86 3.22 -0.44 -29.91
N THR A 87 4.03 0.12 -29.01
CA THR A 87 3.76 0.10 -27.56
C THR A 87 2.38 0.66 -27.25
N LEU A 88 2.02 1.82 -27.81
CA LEU A 88 0.72 2.46 -27.55
C LEU A 88 -0.45 1.64 -28.11
N LEU A 89 -0.28 1.08 -29.31
CA LEU A 89 -1.28 0.24 -29.94
C LEU A 89 -1.50 -1.04 -29.14
N LEU A 90 -0.41 -1.73 -28.75
CA LEU A 90 -0.48 -2.93 -27.91
C LEU A 90 -1.04 -2.60 -26.52
N ALA A 91 -0.60 -1.52 -25.87
CA ALA A 91 -1.13 -1.11 -24.58
C ALA A 91 -2.64 -0.87 -24.67
N ARG A 92 -3.13 -0.20 -25.72
CA ARG A 92 -4.56 0.00 -25.95
C ARG A 92 -5.33 -1.30 -26.20
N LEU A 93 -4.74 -2.21 -26.99
CA LEU A 93 -5.37 -3.49 -27.33
C LEU A 93 -5.30 -4.54 -26.22
N LEU A 94 -4.32 -4.45 -25.32
CA LEU A 94 -4.10 -5.42 -24.25
C LEU A 94 -4.69 -4.94 -22.94
N ILE A 95 -4.44 -3.69 -22.52
CA ILE A 95 -4.82 -3.21 -21.18
C ILE A 95 -6.34 -3.18 -21.03
N GLY A 96 -7.07 -2.54 -21.96
CA GLY A 96 -8.53 -2.42 -21.87
C GLY A 96 -9.20 -3.79 -21.75
N PRO A 97 -9.06 -4.68 -22.75
CA PRO A 97 -9.67 -6.01 -22.69
C PRO A 97 -9.20 -6.86 -21.50
N ALA A 98 -7.92 -6.81 -21.12
CA ALA A 98 -7.42 -7.60 -19.99
C ALA A 98 -7.96 -7.10 -18.65
N VAL A 99 -8.15 -5.79 -18.49
CA VAL A 99 -8.72 -5.16 -17.29
C VAL A 99 -10.24 -5.32 -17.23
N GLU A 100 -10.92 -5.28 -18.38
CA GLU A 100 -12.37 -5.51 -18.50
C GLU A 100 -12.76 -6.97 -18.29
N ALA A 101 -11.87 -7.93 -18.59
CA ALA A 101 -12.09 -9.35 -18.33
C ALA A 101 -12.06 -9.71 -16.82
N LEU A 102 -11.55 -8.82 -15.97
CA LEU A 102 -11.47 -9.01 -14.53
C LEU A 102 -12.64 -8.32 -13.82
N PRO A 103 -13.19 -8.91 -12.74
CA PRO A 103 -14.26 -8.28 -11.97
C PRO A 103 -13.86 -6.91 -11.42
N ASP A 104 -14.78 -5.94 -11.40
CA ASP A 104 -14.51 -4.57 -10.94
C ASP A 104 -14.00 -4.52 -9.49
N ALA A 105 -14.41 -5.48 -8.67
CA ALA A 105 -14.02 -5.62 -7.27
C ALA A 105 -12.53 -6.01 -7.07
N GLN A 106 -11.83 -6.45 -8.12
CA GLN A 106 -10.44 -6.91 -8.08
C GLN A 106 -9.47 -5.78 -8.45
N VAL A 107 -9.59 -4.61 -7.81
CA VAL A 107 -8.88 -3.37 -8.21
C VAL A 107 -7.36 -3.56 -8.32
N PHE A 108 -6.73 -4.21 -7.33
CA PHE A 108 -5.29 -4.43 -7.35
C PHE A 108 -4.85 -5.43 -8.43
N LEU A 109 -5.61 -6.51 -8.64
CA LEU A 109 -5.35 -7.46 -9.72
C LEU A 109 -5.52 -6.80 -11.09
N ARG A 110 -6.53 -5.95 -11.26
CA ARG A 110 -6.74 -5.15 -12.47
C ARG A 110 -5.57 -4.21 -12.73
N ALA A 111 -5.14 -3.47 -11.72
CA ALA A 111 -3.97 -2.60 -11.81
C ALA A 111 -2.70 -3.40 -12.15
N TYR A 112 -2.50 -4.55 -11.51
CA TYR A 112 -1.39 -5.44 -11.77
C TYR A 112 -1.42 -6.02 -13.20
N VAL A 113 -2.58 -6.50 -13.68
CA VAL A 113 -2.74 -6.99 -15.06
C VAL A 113 -2.56 -5.87 -16.07
N ALA A 114 -3.01 -4.65 -15.76
CA ALA A 114 -2.75 -3.47 -16.57
C ALA A 114 -1.24 -3.18 -16.65
N VAL A 115 -0.52 -3.23 -15.53
CA VAL A 115 0.94 -3.07 -15.47
C VAL A 115 1.64 -4.18 -16.24
N LEU A 116 1.19 -5.43 -16.15
CA LEU A 116 1.75 -6.55 -16.90
C LEU A 116 1.53 -6.40 -18.41
N ALA A 117 0.31 -6.05 -18.82
CA ALA A 117 -0.02 -5.76 -20.21
C ALA A 117 0.78 -4.56 -20.75
N ALA A 118 0.95 -3.51 -19.95
CA ALA A 118 1.82 -2.38 -20.26
C ALA A 118 3.28 -2.82 -20.39
N SER A 119 3.77 -3.68 -19.49
CA SER A 119 5.12 -4.26 -19.54
C SER A 119 5.35 -5.00 -20.84
N LEU A 120 4.43 -5.89 -21.22
CA LEU A 120 4.49 -6.65 -22.46
C LEU A 120 4.47 -5.73 -23.68
N ALA A 121 3.62 -4.70 -23.68
CA ALA A 121 3.56 -3.72 -24.75
C ALA A 121 4.87 -2.91 -24.87
N VAL A 122 5.47 -2.50 -23.75
CA VAL A 122 6.77 -1.82 -23.71
C VAL A 122 7.87 -2.73 -24.22
N THR A 123 7.97 -3.96 -23.70
CA THR A 123 8.97 -4.95 -24.15
C THR A 123 8.87 -5.23 -25.65
N ALA A 124 7.66 -5.42 -26.18
CA ALA A 124 7.43 -5.62 -27.61
C ALA A 124 7.81 -4.39 -28.44
N GLY A 125 7.47 -3.18 -27.97
CA GLY A 125 7.90 -1.94 -28.58
C GLY A 125 9.42 -1.83 -28.67
N PHE A 126 10.13 -2.02 -27.56
CA PHE A 126 11.59 -1.99 -27.53
C PHE A 126 12.24 -3.11 -28.36
N ALA A 127 11.63 -4.29 -28.43
CA ALA A 127 12.04 -5.35 -29.35
C ALA A 127 12.00 -4.88 -30.80
N LEU A 128 10.91 -4.21 -31.20
CA LEU A 128 10.76 -3.63 -32.53
C LEU A 128 11.78 -2.50 -32.78
N ILE A 129 11.98 -1.60 -31.80
CA ILE A 129 13.02 -0.56 -31.86
C ILE A 129 14.37 -1.21 -32.19
N GLY A 130 14.72 -2.28 -31.49
CA GLY A 130 16.01 -2.97 -31.66
C GLY A 130 16.12 -3.65 -33.02
N ALA A 131 15.09 -4.38 -33.42
CA ALA A 131 15.06 -5.09 -34.70
C ALA A 131 15.24 -4.13 -35.90
N LEU A 132 14.52 -3.00 -35.89
CA LEU A 132 14.62 -1.97 -36.93
C LEU A 132 15.97 -1.22 -36.86
N SER A 133 16.53 -1.04 -35.66
CA SER A 133 17.82 -0.36 -35.47
C SER A 133 19.03 -1.17 -35.94
N ALA A 134 18.88 -2.47 -36.17
CA ALA A 134 19.98 -3.35 -36.54
C ALA A 134 20.73 -2.91 -37.81
N GLY A 135 20.04 -2.27 -38.77
CA GLY A 135 20.64 -1.72 -39.99
C GLY A 135 21.55 -0.50 -39.74
N ALA A 136 21.41 0.17 -38.59
CA ALA A 136 22.25 1.31 -38.20
C ALA A 136 23.59 0.89 -37.59
N LEU A 137 23.76 -0.39 -37.23
CA LEU A 137 24.95 -0.91 -36.54
C LEU A 137 25.87 -1.69 -37.50
N PRO A 138 27.19 -1.69 -37.31
CA PRO A 138 28.15 -2.34 -38.21
C PRO A 138 28.25 -3.87 -37.97
N LEU A 139 27.12 -4.53 -37.73
CA LEU A 139 27.06 -5.93 -37.31
C LEU A 139 27.55 -6.92 -38.38
N THR A 140 27.42 -6.58 -39.67
CA THR A 140 28.04 -7.32 -40.79
C THR A 140 29.54 -7.43 -40.62
N LYS A 141 30.18 -6.29 -40.33
CA LYS A 141 31.62 -6.17 -40.23
C LYS A 141 32.14 -6.89 -38.98
N LEU A 142 31.30 -6.98 -37.96
CA LEU A 142 31.51 -7.83 -36.79
C LEU A 142 31.17 -9.31 -37.03
N GLY A 143 30.94 -9.75 -38.27
CA GLY A 143 30.68 -11.16 -38.59
C GLY A 143 29.33 -11.72 -38.11
N VAL A 144 28.38 -10.86 -37.73
CA VAL A 144 27.02 -11.29 -37.37
C VAL A 144 26.21 -11.58 -38.64
N PRO A 145 25.66 -12.81 -38.80
CA PRO A 145 24.87 -13.18 -39.97
C PRO A 145 23.70 -12.23 -40.22
N PHE A 146 23.40 -11.91 -41.48
CA PHE A 146 22.35 -10.94 -41.85
C PHE A 146 21.01 -11.24 -41.17
N ARG A 147 20.58 -12.51 -41.21
CA ARG A 147 19.31 -12.96 -40.62
C ARG A 147 19.27 -12.87 -39.08
N ALA A 148 20.42 -12.87 -38.41
CA ALA A 148 20.50 -12.85 -36.95
C ALA A 148 20.54 -11.42 -36.35
N ARG A 149 20.77 -10.38 -37.17
CA ARG A 149 20.95 -9.01 -36.65
C ARG A 149 19.68 -8.46 -35.99
N PRO A 150 18.50 -8.50 -36.64
CA PRO A 150 17.29 -7.94 -36.05
C PRO A 150 16.94 -8.63 -34.73
N TYR A 151 17.12 -9.96 -34.68
CA TYR A 151 16.91 -10.75 -33.47
C TYR A 151 17.85 -10.34 -32.33
N ARG A 152 19.17 -10.27 -32.57
CA ARG A 152 20.15 -9.96 -31.50
C ARG A 152 19.96 -8.56 -30.92
N VAL A 153 19.69 -7.57 -31.78
CA VAL A 153 19.45 -6.19 -31.32
C VAL A 153 18.06 -6.05 -30.68
N GLY A 154 17.05 -6.72 -31.26
CA GLY A 154 15.70 -6.78 -30.69
C GLY A 154 15.69 -7.37 -29.28
N VAL A 155 16.30 -8.54 -29.07
CA VAL A 155 16.40 -9.16 -27.73
C VAL A 155 17.13 -8.25 -26.75
N ALA A 156 18.25 -7.65 -27.14
CA ALA A 156 19.00 -6.76 -26.26
C ALA A 156 18.17 -5.57 -25.76
N LEU A 157 17.41 -4.93 -26.65
CA LEU A 157 16.55 -3.81 -26.27
C LEU A 157 15.28 -4.26 -25.55
N ALA A 158 14.70 -5.41 -25.92
CA ALA A 158 13.53 -5.97 -25.26
C ALA A 158 13.81 -6.28 -23.78
N VAL A 159 14.95 -6.93 -23.49
CA VAL A 159 15.39 -7.26 -22.13
C VAL A 159 15.66 -5.98 -21.34
N ALA A 160 16.43 -5.04 -21.90
CA ALA A 160 16.74 -3.78 -21.21
C ALA A 160 15.51 -2.91 -20.96
N GLY A 161 14.63 -2.75 -21.97
CA GLY A 161 13.40 -1.96 -21.86
C GLY A 161 12.34 -2.59 -20.95
N GLY A 162 12.20 -3.92 -20.99
CA GLY A 162 11.29 -4.65 -20.11
C GLY A 162 11.71 -4.62 -18.64
N VAL A 163 12.98 -4.91 -18.36
CA VAL A 163 13.51 -4.94 -16.98
C VAL A 163 13.46 -3.56 -16.33
N LEU A 164 13.69 -2.48 -17.10
CA LEU A 164 13.75 -1.13 -16.54
C LEU A 164 12.41 -0.43 -16.40
N MET A 165 11.31 -1.04 -16.85
CA MET A 165 9.99 -0.44 -16.67
C MET A 165 9.64 -0.29 -15.18
N VAL A 166 9.93 -1.31 -14.37
CA VAL A 166 9.61 -1.29 -12.93
C VAL A 166 10.46 -0.26 -12.17
N PRO A 167 11.80 -0.21 -12.31
CA PRO A 167 12.61 0.86 -11.74
C PRO A 167 12.20 2.26 -12.22
N ALA A 168 11.86 2.43 -13.50
CA ALA A 168 11.42 3.73 -14.04
C ALA A 168 10.08 4.17 -13.43
N LEU A 169 9.13 3.26 -13.23
CA LEU A 169 7.88 3.54 -12.54
C LEU A 169 8.09 3.86 -11.06
N LEU A 170 8.90 3.09 -10.35
CA LEU A 170 9.25 3.35 -8.95
C LEU A 170 9.96 4.69 -8.79
N ILE A 171 10.77 5.08 -9.77
CA ILE A 171 11.45 6.37 -9.82
C ILE A 171 10.47 7.51 -10.11
N LEU A 172 9.49 7.32 -10.99
CA LEU A 172 8.43 8.30 -11.22
C LEU A 172 7.57 8.50 -9.96
N VAL A 173 7.20 7.40 -9.29
CA VAL A 173 6.51 7.45 -7.99
C VAL A 173 7.40 8.14 -6.96
N GLY A 174 8.68 7.76 -6.89
CA GLY A 174 9.67 8.38 -6.01
C GLY A 174 9.86 9.87 -6.27
N THR A 175 9.77 10.33 -7.52
CA THR A 175 9.79 11.78 -7.84
C THR A 175 8.53 12.51 -7.42
N ALA A 176 7.37 11.84 -7.52
CA ALA A 176 6.11 12.38 -7.01
C ALA A 176 6.19 12.55 -5.48
N VAL A 177 6.76 11.57 -4.78
CA VAL A 177 7.04 11.62 -3.34
C VAL A 177 8.13 12.65 -3.01
N TYR A 178 9.18 12.78 -3.83
CA TYR A 178 10.27 13.76 -3.66
C TYR A 178 9.76 15.22 -3.71
N GLN A 179 8.79 15.51 -4.60
CA GLN A 179 8.15 16.83 -4.66
C GLN A 179 7.37 17.18 -3.37
N GLN A 180 7.15 16.20 -2.48
CA GLN A 180 6.51 16.40 -1.18
C GLN A 180 7.51 16.68 -0.04
N GLY A 181 8.82 16.82 -0.32
CA GLY A 181 9.79 17.41 0.62
C GLY A 181 10.57 16.44 1.51
N ALA A 182 10.38 15.12 1.40
CA ALA A 182 11.00 14.13 2.31
C ALA A 182 12.54 13.95 2.16
N LEU A 183 13.17 14.48 1.09
CA LEU A 183 14.61 14.26 0.81
C LEU A 183 15.42 15.54 0.47
N GLY A 184 14.86 16.73 0.71
CA GLY A 184 15.55 18.00 0.46
C GLY A 184 15.65 18.38 -1.03
N GLY A 185 15.38 19.66 -1.34
CA GLY A 185 15.07 20.17 -2.69
C GLY A 185 16.18 20.15 -3.77
N ASN A 186 17.24 19.35 -3.65
CA ASN A 186 18.43 19.43 -4.52
C ASN A 186 18.60 18.28 -5.54
N LEU A 187 17.79 17.21 -5.51
CA LEU A 187 17.83 16.17 -6.56
C LEU A 187 17.02 16.60 -7.79
N HIS A 188 17.69 17.13 -8.80
CA HIS A 188 17.06 17.52 -10.05
C HIS A 188 16.54 16.31 -10.84
N LEU A 189 15.31 16.37 -11.35
CA LEU A 189 14.68 15.38 -12.25
C LEU A 189 15.61 14.94 -13.40
N SER A 190 16.50 15.84 -13.85
CA SER A 190 17.53 15.56 -14.85
C SER A 190 18.58 14.54 -14.44
N VAL A 191 19.02 14.55 -13.18
CA VAL A 191 19.98 13.58 -12.64
C VAL A 191 19.36 12.19 -12.65
N LEU A 192 18.11 12.12 -12.20
CA LEU A 192 17.40 10.86 -12.08
C LEU A 192 17.04 10.25 -13.43
N LEU A 193 16.51 11.07 -14.35
CA LEU A 193 16.25 10.64 -15.73
C LEU A 193 17.53 10.25 -16.46
N GLY A 194 18.63 10.98 -16.21
CA GLY A 194 19.96 10.64 -16.66
C GLY A 194 20.43 9.28 -16.14
N ALA A 195 20.25 9.00 -14.85
CA ALA A 195 20.62 7.73 -14.22
C ALA A 195 19.83 6.55 -14.78
N VAL A 196 18.50 6.68 -14.93
CA VAL A 196 17.65 5.63 -15.53
C VAL A 196 18.06 5.35 -16.98
N ALA A 197 18.26 6.41 -17.76
CA ALA A 197 18.69 6.27 -19.15
C ALA A 197 20.10 5.66 -19.25
N ALA A 198 21.01 6.03 -18.35
CA ALA A 198 22.35 5.45 -18.27
C ALA A 198 22.31 3.95 -17.95
N LEU A 199 21.46 3.54 -17.00
CA LEU A 199 21.26 2.14 -16.65
C LEU A 199 20.65 1.35 -17.82
N TYR A 200 19.68 1.94 -18.54
CA TYR A 200 19.16 1.39 -19.79
C TYR A 200 20.26 1.19 -20.83
N GLY A 201 21.06 2.22 -21.05
CA GLY A 201 22.17 2.16 -21.99
C GLY A 201 23.19 1.09 -21.64
N LEU A 202 23.52 0.96 -20.35
CA LEU A 202 24.44 -0.06 -19.84
C LEU A 202 23.93 -1.47 -20.11
N LEU A 203 22.69 -1.78 -19.68
CA LEU A 203 22.10 -3.11 -19.85
C LEU A 203 21.93 -3.46 -21.33
N ALA A 204 21.39 -2.55 -22.14
CA ALA A 204 21.22 -2.73 -23.57
C ALA A 204 22.57 -2.96 -24.27
N GLY A 205 23.59 -2.17 -23.92
CA GLY A 205 24.94 -2.30 -24.46
C GLY A 205 25.65 -3.59 -24.03
N LEU A 206 25.45 -4.02 -22.78
CA LEU A 206 25.99 -5.27 -22.23
C LEU A 206 25.40 -6.49 -22.93
N VAL A 207 24.06 -6.60 -22.98
CA VAL A 207 23.36 -7.73 -23.62
C VAL A 207 23.69 -7.77 -25.11
N LEU A 208 23.65 -6.62 -25.80
CA LEU A 208 24.01 -6.54 -27.20
C LEU A 208 25.48 -6.93 -27.42
N GLY A 209 26.40 -6.47 -26.57
CA GLY A 209 27.80 -6.85 -26.60
C GLY A 209 27.97 -8.36 -26.49
N LEU A 210 27.34 -8.97 -25.49
CA LEU A 210 27.37 -10.42 -25.27
C LEU A 210 26.78 -11.21 -26.44
N LEU A 211 25.81 -10.64 -27.17
CA LEU A 211 25.22 -11.28 -28.35
C LEU A 211 26.03 -11.07 -29.64
N THR A 212 26.97 -10.12 -29.68
CA THR A 212 27.60 -9.69 -30.95
C THR A 212 29.12 -9.79 -30.95
N VAL A 213 29.77 -9.48 -29.84
CA VAL A 213 31.24 -9.44 -29.73
C VAL A 213 31.76 -10.45 -28.69
N ARG A 214 33.04 -10.78 -28.76
CA ARG A 214 33.69 -11.63 -27.72
C ARG A 214 33.58 -10.99 -26.34
N VAL A 215 33.48 -11.83 -25.30
CA VAL A 215 33.32 -11.40 -23.89
C VAL A 215 34.31 -10.29 -23.49
N GLY A 216 35.59 -10.39 -23.87
CA GLY A 216 36.61 -9.38 -23.55
C GLY A 216 36.38 -7.98 -24.15
N GLN A 217 35.49 -7.84 -25.14
CA GLN A 217 35.14 -6.57 -25.79
C GLN A 217 33.76 -6.04 -25.39
N VAL A 218 32.99 -6.78 -24.59
CA VAL A 218 31.61 -6.44 -24.20
C VAL A 218 31.52 -5.13 -23.43
N TRP A 219 32.53 -4.78 -22.64
CA TRP A 219 32.55 -3.55 -21.85
C TRP A 219 32.44 -2.28 -22.72
N ARG A 220 32.88 -2.33 -23.99
CA ARG A 220 32.88 -1.19 -24.91
C ARG A 220 31.45 -0.77 -25.32
N PRO A 221 30.61 -1.65 -25.91
CA PRO A 221 29.23 -1.30 -26.18
C PRO A 221 28.44 -1.03 -24.89
N ALA A 222 28.76 -1.67 -23.76
CA ALA A 222 28.13 -1.39 -22.47
C ALA A 222 28.40 0.05 -21.99
N LEU A 223 29.67 0.46 -21.92
CA LEU A 223 30.06 1.82 -21.53
C LEU A 223 29.55 2.88 -22.52
N ALA A 224 29.62 2.59 -23.82
CA ALA A 224 29.13 3.50 -24.85
C ALA A 224 27.60 3.67 -24.79
N GLY A 225 26.88 2.60 -24.47
CA GLY A 225 25.45 2.63 -24.19
C GLY A 225 25.16 3.49 -22.96
N LEU A 226 25.85 3.26 -21.84
CA LEU A 226 25.72 4.01 -20.58
C LEU A 226 25.86 5.52 -20.82
N LEU A 227 26.96 5.93 -21.45
CA LEU A 227 27.25 7.35 -21.69
C LEU A 227 26.28 7.96 -22.71
N GLY A 228 25.98 7.25 -23.79
CA GLY A 228 25.12 7.73 -24.86
C GLY A 228 23.66 7.92 -24.43
N ALA A 229 23.10 6.92 -23.75
CA ALA A 229 21.74 6.97 -23.23
C ALA A 229 21.63 7.94 -22.03
N GLY A 230 22.61 7.91 -21.12
CA GLY A 230 22.66 8.80 -19.96
C GLY A 230 22.67 10.28 -20.34
N LEU A 231 23.50 10.66 -21.32
CA LEU A 231 23.50 12.02 -21.86
C LEU A 231 22.14 12.39 -22.46
N GLY A 232 21.50 11.47 -23.20
CA GLY A 232 20.15 11.66 -23.72
C GLY A 232 19.11 11.92 -22.62
N GLY A 233 19.19 11.18 -21.51
CA GLY A 233 18.34 11.37 -20.34
C GLY A 233 18.56 12.72 -19.65
N VAL A 234 19.81 13.12 -19.44
CA VAL A 234 20.15 14.44 -18.86
C VAL A 234 19.62 15.58 -19.73
N VAL A 235 19.82 15.51 -21.05
CA VAL A 235 19.31 16.52 -21.99
C VAL A 235 17.79 16.64 -21.90
N CYS A 236 17.06 15.52 -21.89
CA CYS A 236 15.61 15.55 -21.76
C CYS A 236 15.18 16.16 -20.42
N GLY A 237 15.85 15.81 -19.33
CA GLY A 237 15.52 16.32 -18.00
C GLY A 237 15.81 17.81 -17.82
N LEU A 238 16.82 18.36 -18.53
CA LEU A 238 17.08 19.80 -18.58
C LEU A 238 16.07 20.56 -19.45
N LEU A 239 15.59 19.93 -20.54
CA LEU A 239 14.61 20.53 -21.44
C LEU A 239 13.20 20.54 -20.85
N PHE A 240 12.85 19.61 -19.96
CA PHE A 240 11.48 19.51 -19.44
C PHE A 240 10.99 20.75 -18.68
N PRO A 241 11.77 21.34 -17.76
CA PRO A 241 11.37 22.59 -17.11
C PRO A 241 11.22 23.75 -18.11
N LEU A 242 12.10 23.82 -19.12
CA LEU A 242 12.12 24.89 -20.12
C LEU A 242 10.89 24.86 -21.06
N LEU A 243 10.28 23.69 -21.24
CA LEU A 243 9.16 23.48 -22.16
C LEU A 243 7.77 23.63 -21.49
N GLY A 244 7.69 23.99 -20.20
CA GLY A 244 6.40 24.17 -19.51
C GLY A 244 5.57 22.88 -19.45
N VAL A 245 6.26 21.74 -19.31
CA VAL A 245 5.73 20.38 -19.52
C VAL A 245 4.55 20.01 -18.60
N SER A 246 4.41 20.68 -17.45
CA SER A 246 3.26 20.52 -16.57
C SER A 246 1.91 20.77 -17.28
N GLY A 247 1.86 21.73 -18.21
CA GLY A 247 0.66 21.98 -19.03
C GLY A 247 0.43 20.92 -20.11
N VAL A 248 1.50 20.36 -20.67
CA VAL A 248 1.46 19.38 -21.78
C VAL A 248 1.10 17.99 -21.27
N ILE A 249 1.60 17.58 -20.10
CA ILE A 249 1.28 16.28 -19.46
C ILE A 249 -0.22 16.16 -19.16
N ARG A 250 -0.90 17.27 -18.86
CA ARG A 250 -2.36 17.26 -18.56
C ARG A 250 -3.21 16.86 -19.76
N SER A 251 -2.74 17.08 -20.98
CA SER A 251 -3.36 16.51 -22.18
C SER A 251 -2.78 15.12 -22.39
N GLY A 252 -3.58 14.05 -22.31
CA GLY A 252 -3.05 12.68 -22.46
C GLY A 252 -2.19 12.49 -23.72
N TRP A 253 -2.45 13.25 -24.79
CA TRP A 253 -1.63 13.30 -26.01
C TRP A 253 -0.29 14.00 -25.85
N GLY A 254 -0.24 15.09 -25.10
CA GLY A 254 1.01 15.79 -24.79
C GLY A 254 1.97 14.90 -24.02
N PHE A 255 1.47 14.10 -23.08
CA PHE A 255 2.27 13.08 -22.40
C PHE A 255 2.85 12.05 -23.39
N VAL A 256 2.04 11.54 -24.31
CA VAL A 256 2.48 10.58 -25.34
C VAL A 256 3.56 11.17 -26.25
N LEU A 257 3.40 12.42 -26.69
CA LEU A 257 4.40 13.12 -27.52
C LEU A 257 5.72 13.32 -26.77
N ILE A 258 5.64 13.65 -25.49
CA ILE A 258 6.81 13.76 -24.61
C ILE A 258 7.53 12.43 -24.46
N VAL A 259 6.81 11.34 -24.19
CA VAL A 259 7.38 10.01 -24.06
C VAL A 259 8.04 9.58 -25.38
N MET A 260 7.38 9.83 -26.53
CA MET A 260 7.97 9.58 -27.85
C MET A 260 9.28 10.34 -28.06
N ALA A 261 9.29 11.64 -27.75
CA ALA A 261 10.49 12.46 -27.89
C ALA A 261 11.62 11.99 -26.97
N LEU A 262 11.29 11.66 -25.72
CA LEU A 262 12.22 11.14 -24.72
C LEU A 262 12.88 9.84 -25.18
N VAL A 263 12.06 8.85 -25.57
CA VAL A 263 12.55 7.55 -26.06
C VAL A 263 13.40 7.74 -27.31
N ALA A 264 13.00 8.61 -28.23
CA ALA A 264 13.76 8.90 -29.43
C ALA A 264 15.14 9.52 -29.14
N VAL A 265 15.24 10.48 -28.22
CA VAL A 265 16.50 11.14 -27.85
C VAL A 265 17.43 10.17 -27.13
N ILE A 266 16.93 9.41 -26.14
CA ILE A 266 17.70 8.40 -25.40
C ILE A 266 18.20 7.31 -26.36
N HIS A 267 17.32 6.79 -27.21
CA HIS A 267 17.66 5.73 -28.16
C HIS A 267 18.65 6.20 -29.23
N LEU A 268 18.54 7.44 -29.68
CA LEU A 268 19.51 8.04 -30.60
C LEU A 268 20.89 8.15 -29.96
N GLY A 269 20.97 8.63 -28.71
CA GLY A 269 22.21 8.71 -27.95
C GLY A 269 22.87 7.34 -27.78
N TRP A 270 22.09 6.34 -27.36
CA TRP A 270 22.52 4.94 -27.26
C TRP A 270 23.05 4.40 -28.60
N GLY A 271 22.25 4.49 -29.66
CA GLY A 271 22.56 3.87 -30.95
C GLY A 271 23.81 4.46 -31.60
N LEU A 272 24.02 5.78 -31.49
CA LEU A 272 25.23 6.43 -31.98
C LEU A 272 26.47 6.06 -31.16
N GLY A 273 26.34 6.00 -29.82
CA GLY A 273 27.42 5.57 -28.93
C GLY A 273 27.87 4.14 -29.23
N VAL A 274 26.94 3.20 -29.25
CA VAL A 274 27.20 1.78 -29.53
C VAL A 274 27.76 1.59 -30.94
N ARG A 275 27.20 2.25 -31.95
CA ARG A 275 27.72 2.20 -33.32
C ARG A 275 29.19 2.63 -33.37
N ARG A 276 29.57 3.71 -32.68
CA ARG A 276 30.95 4.19 -32.63
C ARG A 276 31.87 3.19 -31.94
N ALA A 277 31.45 2.61 -30.82
CA ALA A 277 32.21 1.59 -30.11
C ALA A 277 32.43 0.33 -30.98
N MET A 278 31.38 -0.16 -31.64
CA MET A 278 31.45 -1.31 -32.53
C MET A 278 32.32 -1.04 -33.76
N THR A 279 32.26 0.17 -34.33
CA THR A 279 33.13 0.55 -35.47
C THR A 279 34.60 0.53 -35.06
N ARG A 280 34.94 1.03 -33.86
CA ARG A 280 36.32 0.93 -33.33
C ARG A 280 36.78 -0.50 -33.10
N ILE A 281 35.88 -1.41 -32.70
CA ILE A 281 36.22 -2.84 -32.57
C ILE A 281 36.56 -3.44 -33.93
N VAL A 282 35.80 -3.10 -34.98
CA VAL A 282 36.10 -3.52 -36.36
C VAL A 282 37.45 -2.97 -36.81
N GLU A 283 37.69 -1.67 -36.63
CA GLU A 283 38.95 -1.02 -37.03
C GLU A 283 40.17 -1.64 -36.35
N LEU A 284 40.08 -1.94 -35.04
CA LEU A 284 41.18 -2.61 -34.32
C LEU A 284 41.41 -4.04 -34.82
N GLY A 285 40.34 -4.76 -35.14
CA GLY A 285 40.45 -6.10 -35.74
C GLY A 285 41.10 -6.07 -37.12
N ASP A 286 40.77 -5.07 -37.95
CA ASP A 286 41.35 -4.91 -39.29
C ASP A 286 42.86 -4.59 -39.22
N VAL A 287 43.30 -3.81 -38.22
CA VAL A 287 44.73 -3.52 -37.97
C VAL A 287 45.49 -4.77 -37.53
N GLU A 288 44.91 -5.56 -36.62
CA GLU A 288 45.53 -6.78 -36.08
C GLU A 288 45.63 -7.92 -37.13
N LEU A 289 44.68 -7.97 -38.08
CA LEU A 289 44.66 -8.92 -39.20
C LEU A 289 45.56 -8.52 -40.38
N GLY A 290 45.94 -7.24 -40.48
CA GLY A 290 46.84 -6.72 -41.51
C GLY A 290 48.25 -7.33 -41.48
N GLU A 291 48.67 -7.89 -40.33
CA GLU A 291 49.97 -8.56 -40.16
C GLU A 291 49.90 -10.10 -40.25
N LYS A 292 48.73 -10.74 -40.13
CA LYS A 292 48.60 -12.21 -40.18
C LYS A 292 47.44 -12.65 -41.07
N ARG A 293 47.78 -13.17 -42.25
CA ARG A 293 46.82 -13.63 -43.27
C ARG A 293 46.01 -14.85 -42.80
N THR A 294 44.72 -14.79 -43.12
CA THR A 294 43.70 -15.85 -43.24
C THR A 294 42.88 -16.25 -42.01
N GLY A 295 41.57 -15.94 -42.08
CA GLY A 295 40.57 -17.00 -41.97
C GLY A 295 39.33 -16.71 -41.14
N HIS A 296 39.45 -16.06 -39.97
CA HIS A 296 38.34 -15.98 -39.03
C HIS A 296 38.14 -14.58 -38.45
N PRO A 297 36.91 -14.03 -38.47
CA PRO A 297 36.61 -12.76 -37.80
C PRO A 297 36.82 -12.95 -36.29
N LEU A 298 37.97 -12.47 -35.79
CA LEU A 298 38.45 -12.66 -34.42
C LEU A 298 37.56 -12.00 -33.35
N GLN A 299 36.48 -11.32 -33.72
CA GLN A 299 35.74 -10.45 -32.80
C GLN A 299 34.28 -10.85 -32.60
N VAL A 300 33.77 -11.91 -33.24
CA VAL A 300 32.36 -12.35 -33.10
C VAL A 300 32.14 -13.17 -31.84
N ALA A 301 30.99 -12.96 -31.17
CA ALA A 301 30.51 -13.87 -30.12
C ALA A 301 30.40 -15.32 -30.64
N SER A 302 30.87 -16.30 -29.86
CA SER A 302 30.74 -17.72 -30.22
C SER A 302 29.27 -18.17 -30.18
N ARG A 303 28.92 -19.25 -30.89
CA ARG A 303 27.56 -19.82 -30.80
C ARG A 303 27.19 -20.22 -29.38
N ILE A 304 28.15 -20.75 -28.63
CA ILE A 304 27.98 -21.11 -27.21
C ILE A 304 27.65 -19.86 -26.39
N GLN A 305 28.42 -18.77 -26.54
CA GLN A 305 28.17 -17.50 -25.86
C GLN A 305 26.77 -16.97 -26.17
N VAL A 306 26.37 -16.95 -27.44
CA VAL A 306 25.03 -16.47 -27.85
C VAL A 306 23.92 -17.34 -27.24
N ASN A 307 24.07 -18.66 -27.25
CA ASN A 307 23.08 -19.57 -26.67
C ASN A 307 22.99 -19.41 -25.15
N VAL A 308 24.12 -19.34 -24.44
CA VAL A 308 24.14 -19.11 -22.99
C VAL A 308 23.45 -17.79 -22.63
N VAL A 309 23.76 -16.71 -23.34
CA VAL A 309 23.17 -15.38 -23.10
C VAL A 309 21.67 -15.39 -23.41
N ALA A 310 21.25 -16.06 -24.49
CA ALA A 310 19.84 -16.20 -24.82
C ALA A 310 19.09 -17.02 -23.75
N THR A 311 19.64 -18.15 -23.30
CA THR A 311 19.07 -18.97 -22.23
C THR A 311 18.99 -18.21 -20.92
N LEU A 312 20.05 -17.52 -20.50
CA LEU A 312 20.03 -16.67 -19.30
C LEU A 312 19.01 -15.55 -19.42
N SER A 313 18.88 -14.92 -20.60
CA SER A 313 17.85 -13.89 -20.83
C SER A 313 16.44 -14.46 -20.70
N LEU A 314 16.20 -15.68 -21.20
CA LEU A 314 14.94 -16.39 -21.04
C LEU A 314 14.68 -16.78 -19.58
N LEU A 315 15.70 -17.23 -18.85
CA LEU A 315 15.58 -17.52 -17.42
C LEU A 315 15.26 -16.25 -16.61
N VAL A 316 15.90 -15.12 -16.90
CA VAL A 316 15.57 -13.82 -16.26
C VAL A 316 14.13 -13.44 -16.55
N LEU A 317 13.69 -13.55 -17.81
CA LEU A 317 12.29 -13.31 -18.17
C LEU A 317 11.34 -14.27 -17.46
N ALA A 318 11.70 -15.56 -17.34
CA ALA A 318 10.90 -16.56 -16.62
C ALA A 318 10.87 -16.29 -15.10
N SER A 319 11.96 -15.84 -14.49
CA SER A 319 12.02 -15.41 -13.09
C SER A 319 11.15 -14.17 -12.84
N VAL A 320 11.17 -13.21 -13.78
CA VAL A 320 10.23 -12.07 -13.75
C VAL A 320 8.80 -12.59 -13.83
N LEU A 321 8.49 -13.55 -14.71
CA LEU A 321 7.16 -14.16 -14.77
C LEU A 321 6.79 -14.92 -13.48
N GLY A 322 7.73 -15.64 -12.87
CA GLY A 322 7.53 -16.29 -11.57
C GLY A 322 7.20 -15.30 -10.47
N LEU A 323 7.99 -14.22 -10.36
CA LEU A 323 7.71 -13.11 -9.44
C LEU A 323 6.35 -12.47 -9.75
N THR A 324 6.01 -12.31 -11.04
CA THR A 324 4.70 -11.76 -11.42
C THR A 324 3.58 -12.67 -10.93
N ARG A 325 3.71 -14.00 -11.01
CA ARG A 325 2.71 -14.92 -10.45
C ARG A 325 2.57 -14.75 -8.94
N THR A 326 3.68 -14.71 -8.20
CA THR A 326 3.67 -14.46 -6.74
C THR A 326 2.98 -13.15 -6.40
N LEU A 327 3.31 -12.07 -7.13
CA LEU A 327 2.64 -10.78 -6.98
C LEU A 327 1.14 -10.85 -7.31
N GLY A 328 0.77 -11.58 -8.37
CA GLY A 328 -0.62 -11.80 -8.75
C GLY A 328 -1.42 -12.51 -7.66
N GLU A 329 -0.87 -13.58 -7.09
CA GLU A 329 -1.47 -14.29 -5.95
C GLU A 329 -1.54 -13.39 -4.70
N PHE A 330 -0.53 -12.56 -4.48
CA PHE A 330 -0.47 -11.60 -3.37
C PHE A 330 -1.52 -10.49 -3.49
N VAL A 331 -1.79 -9.95 -4.68
CA VAL A 331 -2.74 -8.84 -4.88
C VAL A 331 -4.17 -9.29 -5.17
N THR A 332 -4.40 -10.59 -5.40
CA THR A 332 -5.74 -11.11 -5.67
C THR A 332 -6.58 -11.05 -4.39
N SER A 333 -7.73 -10.38 -4.46
CA SER A 333 -8.68 -10.36 -3.35
C SER A 333 -9.44 -11.69 -3.29
N ARG A 334 -9.61 -12.22 -2.08
CA ARG A 334 -10.29 -13.50 -1.84
C ARG A 334 -11.43 -13.18 -0.89
N PRO A 335 -12.65 -12.99 -1.42
CA PRO A 335 -13.78 -12.60 -0.60
C PRO A 335 -14.00 -13.65 0.47
N VAL A 336 -14.31 -13.16 1.65
CA VAL A 336 -14.62 -14.04 2.76
C VAL A 336 -16.07 -14.44 2.66
N ASN A 337 -16.41 -15.64 3.18
CA ASN A 337 -17.77 -16.18 3.11
C ASN A 337 -18.82 -15.09 3.42
N PRO A 338 -19.71 -14.74 2.46
CA PRO A 338 -20.67 -13.65 2.60
C PRO A 338 -21.83 -14.02 3.54
N ALA A 339 -21.76 -15.17 4.22
CA ALA A 339 -22.74 -15.58 5.20
C ALA A 339 -23.07 -14.42 6.17
N PRO A 340 -24.37 -14.14 6.41
CA PRO A 340 -24.79 -13.14 7.38
C PRO A 340 -24.15 -13.38 8.74
N LEU A 341 -23.97 -12.32 9.50
CA LEU A 341 -23.55 -12.44 10.89
C LEU A 341 -24.59 -13.27 11.64
N ARG A 342 -24.17 -14.40 12.19
CA ARG A 342 -25.03 -15.17 13.09
C ARG A 342 -24.82 -14.65 14.50
N VAL A 343 -25.74 -13.80 14.94
CA VAL A 343 -25.77 -13.25 16.31
C VAL A 343 -26.07 -14.38 17.28
N THR A 344 -25.17 -14.63 18.23
CA THR A 344 -25.43 -15.59 19.30
C THR A 344 -26.28 -14.91 20.35
N GLN A 345 -27.44 -15.48 20.67
CA GLN A 345 -28.26 -14.99 21.77
C GLN A 345 -27.65 -15.48 23.09
N PRO A 346 -27.53 -14.64 24.13
CA PRO A 346 -27.11 -15.10 25.45
C PRO A 346 -28.04 -16.23 25.94
N ALA A 347 -27.46 -17.26 26.55
CA ALA A 347 -28.24 -18.42 27.00
C ALA A 347 -29.21 -18.05 28.14
N ASN A 348 -28.83 -17.11 28.99
CA ASN A 348 -29.61 -16.59 30.12
C ASN A 348 -30.47 -15.35 29.79
N ARG A 349 -30.94 -15.16 28.55
CA ARG A 349 -31.68 -13.95 28.12
C ARG A 349 -32.84 -13.56 29.04
N SER A 350 -33.55 -14.54 29.63
CA SER A 350 -34.66 -14.28 30.55
C SER A 350 -34.23 -13.71 31.91
N ALA A 351 -32.97 -13.92 32.30
CA ALA A 351 -32.40 -13.40 33.54
C ALA A 351 -31.90 -11.96 33.41
N MET A 352 -31.69 -11.47 32.18
CA MET A 352 -31.37 -10.08 31.93
C MET A 352 -32.63 -9.21 32.03
N SER A 353 -32.62 -8.21 32.91
CA SER A 353 -33.65 -7.16 32.85
C SER A 353 -33.56 -6.45 31.51
N ALA A 354 -34.70 -6.24 30.84
CA ALA A 354 -34.72 -5.49 29.59
C ALA A 354 -34.06 -4.11 29.78
N CYS A 355 -33.03 -3.83 28.98
CA CYS A 355 -32.48 -2.49 28.88
C CYS A 355 -33.60 -1.53 28.41
N SER A 356 -33.79 -0.42 29.11
CA SER A 356 -34.67 0.64 28.62
C SER A 356 -34.09 1.27 27.36
N GLU A 357 -34.93 1.85 26.51
CA GLU A 357 -34.42 2.67 25.41
C GLU A 357 -33.61 3.87 25.96
N PRO A 358 -32.43 4.18 25.41
CA PRO A 358 -31.65 5.35 25.82
C PRO A 358 -32.40 6.68 25.64
N THR A 359 -32.25 7.56 26.62
CA THR A 359 -32.77 8.93 26.57
C THR A 359 -31.74 9.93 26.04
N ASN A 360 -30.43 9.65 26.19
CA ASN A 360 -29.38 10.43 25.56
C ASN A 360 -29.47 10.28 24.03
N ALA A 361 -29.35 11.39 23.30
CA ALA A 361 -29.54 11.40 21.85
C ALA A 361 -28.42 10.67 21.09
N LEU A 362 -27.17 10.76 21.55
CA LEU A 362 -26.05 10.03 20.95
C LEU A 362 -26.16 8.54 21.21
N GLU A 363 -26.53 8.13 22.43
CA GLU A 363 -26.78 6.72 22.74
C GLU A 363 -27.94 6.16 21.92
N ARG A 364 -29.04 6.92 21.78
CA ARG A 364 -30.22 6.46 21.05
C ARG A 364 -29.92 6.14 19.59
N VAL A 365 -29.14 6.97 18.91
CA VAL A 365 -28.83 6.71 17.49
C VAL A 365 -27.92 5.50 17.30
N VAL A 366 -27.00 5.24 18.23
CA VAL A 366 -26.19 4.01 18.22
C VAL A 366 -27.06 2.81 18.54
N TRP A 367 -27.86 2.90 19.59
CA TRP A 367 -28.78 1.85 20.02
C TRP A 367 -29.74 1.42 18.91
N GLN A 368 -30.30 2.36 18.15
CA GLN A 368 -31.16 2.07 17.01
C GLN A 368 -30.46 1.21 15.96
N VAL A 369 -29.16 1.48 15.72
CA VAL A 369 -28.34 0.70 14.79
C VAL A 369 -28.00 -0.66 15.40
N THR A 370 -27.53 -0.72 16.65
CA THR A 370 -27.05 -1.97 17.26
C THR A 370 -28.15 -2.96 17.61
N THR A 371 -29.38 -2.48 17.83
CA THR A 371 -30.56 -3.33 18.11
C THR A 371 -31.43 -3.61 16.88
N GLN A 372 -31.06 -3.09 15.70
CA GLN A 372 -31.76 -3.37 14.45
C GLN A 372 -31.85 -4.88 14.18
N ASP A 373 -32.85 -5.29 13.41
CA ASP A 373 -33.13 -6.69 13.07
C ASP A 373 -33.37 -7.61 14.29
N ASN A 374 -33.96 -7.07 15.36
CA ASN A 374 -34.28 -7.76 16.62
C ASN A 374 -33.06 -8.32 17.36
N ARG A 375 -31.90 -7.68 17.20
CA ARG A 375 -30.70 -8.03 17.96
C ARG A 375 -30.88 -7.67 19.44
N PRO A 376 -30.35 -8.49 20.36
CA PRO A 376 -30.53 -8.25 21.78
C PRO A 376 -29.84 -6.95 22.20
N ASP A 377 -30.47 -6.18 23.08
CA ASP A 377 -29.82 -5.02 23.67
C ASP A 377 -28.90 -5.47 24.81
N LEU A 378 -27.60 -5.50 24.52
CA LEU A 378 -26.53 -5.80 25.47
C LEU A 378 -25.80 -4.54 25.95
N SER A 379 -26.35 -3.36 25.61
CA SER A 379 -25.63 -2.13 25.80
C SER A 379 -25.62 -1.64 27.24
N CYS A 380 -26.58 -2.03 28.08
CA CYS A 380 -26.68 -1.55 29.46
C CYS A 380 -26.01 -2.50 30.47
N GLN A 381 -25.84 -2.01 31.70
CA GLN A 381 -25.31 -2.77 32.85
C GLN A 381 -23.85 -3.21 32.72
N ASN A 382 -23.07 -2.44 31.98
CA ASN A 382 -21.65 -2.66 31.82
C ASN A 382 -20.85 -1.84 32.85
N GLU A 383 -19.70 -2.35 33.22
CA GLU A 383 -18.63 -1.62 33.90
C GLU A 383 -17.56 -1.24 32.88
N VAL A 384 -17.00 -0.03 32.98
CA VAL A 384 -15.98 0.47 32.05
C VAL A 384 -14.73 0.81 32.85
N TYR A 385 -13.60 0.23 32.43
CA TYR A 385 -12.29 0.43 33.05
C TYR A 385 -11.53 1.58 32.35
N PRO A 386 -10.45 2.11 32.96
CA PRO A 386 -9.62 3.13 32.31
C PRO A 386 -9.05 2.65 30.96
N LEU A 387 -8.69 3.60 30.09
CA LEU A 387 -8.14 3.29 28.78
C LEU A 387 -6.77 2.63 28.92
N ILE A 388 -6.54 1.55 28.15
CA ILE A 388 -5.17 1.08 27.90
C ILE A 388 -4.55 2.00 26.85
N ARG A 389 -3.32 2.44 27.09
CA ARG A 389 -2.61 3.40 26.24
C ARG A 389 -1.29 2.81 25.74
N MET A 390 -0.83 3.31 24.59
CA MET A 390 0.51 3.04 24.05
C MET A 390 1.19 4.38 23.69
N PRO A 391 2.52 4.50 23.77
CA PRO A 391 3.42 3.67 24.58
C PRO A 391 3.25 3.94 26.09
N GLY A 392 3.57 2.96 26.93
CA GLY A 392 3.60 3.08 28.38
C GLY A 392 2.40 2.45 29.08
N PRO A 393 2.53 2.08 30.37
CA PRO A 393 1.45 1.47 31.12
C PRO A 393 0.31 2.49 31.30
N SER A 394 -0.92 2.01 31.28
CA SER A 394 -2.05 2.82 31.73
C SER A 394 -1.88 3.19 33.21
N SER A 395 -2.50 4.27 33.67
CA SER A 395 -2.50 4.64 35.09
C SER A 395 -3.35 3.70 35.97
N VAL A 396 -3.63 2.48 35.51
CA VAL A 396 -4.56 1.54 36.13
C VAL A 396 -3.97 1.00 37.43
N GLY A 397 -4.40 1.58 38.54
CA GLY A 397 -4.80 0.76 39.67
C GLY A 397 -6.22 0.28 39.38
N MET A 398 -6.46 -1.03 39.31
CA MET A 398 -7.80 -1.60 39.19
C MET A 398 -8.67 -1.05 40.34
N PRO A 399 -9.79 -0.35 40.08
CA PRO A 399 -10.64 0.15 41.14
C PRO A 399 -11.42 -1.01 41.76
N GLY A 400 -11.29 -1.25 43.06
CA GLY A 400 -12.33 -1.94 43.83
C GLY A 400 -12.00 -3.32 44.42
N GLU A 401 -10.91 -3.98 44.03
CA GLU A 401 -10.37 -5.10 44.81
C GLU A 401 -9.05 -4.68 45.44
N ALA A 402 -9.07 -4.53 46.76
CA ALA A 402 -7.89 -4.85 47.54
C ALA A 402 -7.55 -6.31 47.23
N VAL A 403 -6.70 -6.50 46.23
CA VAL A 403 -5.86 -7.68 46.10
C VAL A 403 -5.33 -7.97 47.50
N VAL A 404 -5.73 -9.12 48.04
CA VAL A 404 -5.21 -9.66 49.29
C VAL A 404 -3.67 -9.63 49.20
N PRO A 405 -2.95 -8.87 50.04
CA PRO A 405 -1.52 -8.61 49.85
C PRO A 405 -0.55 -9.77 50.12
N ALA A 406 -0.96 -11.03 50.07
CA ALA A 406 -0.09 -12.17 50.38
C ALA A 406 0.23 -13.04 49.16
N ASP A 407 -0.75 -13.30 48.28
CA ASP A 407 -0.57 -14.29 47.21
C ASP A 407 -0.09 -13.66 45.90
N LEU A 408 -0.29 -12.35 45.72
CA LEU A 408 0.29 -11.54 44.63
C LEU A 408 1.72 -11.05 44.93
N ALA A 409 2.25 -11.29 46.14
CA ALA A 409 3.65 -10.99 46.46
C ALA A 409 4.62 -11.98 45.80
N ALA A 410 4.16 -13.18 45.43
CA ALA A 410 4.90 -14.11 44.58
C ALA A 410 4.85 -13.72 43.09
N GLU A 411 3.93 -12.83 42.69
CA GLU A 411 3.72 -12.40 41.30
C GLU A 411 4.60 -11.23 40.85
N LYS A 412 5.46 -10.71 41.73
CA LYS A 412 6.59 -9.85 41.33
C LYS A 412 7.70 -10.57 40.54
N ALA A 413 7.61 -11.89 40.36
CA ALA A 413 8.58 -12.67 39.58
C ALA A 413 8.35 -12.60 38.05
N LEU A 414 7.26 -11.97 37.59
CA LEU A 414 7.05 -11.58 36.19
C LEU A 414 7.18 -10.05 36.00
N GLU A 415 7.86 -9.36 36.92
CA GLU A 415 8.32 -7.98 36.68
C GLU A 415 9.21 -7.97 35.44
N SER A 416 8.84 -7.21 34.41
CA SER A 416 9.88 -6.58 33.60
C SER A 416 10.69 -5.72 34.58
N HIS A 417 11.83 -6.23 35.05
CA HIS A 417 12.70 -5.52 36.00
C HIS A 417 13.19 -4.16 35.48
N ASP A 418 12.87 -3.82 34.24
CA ASP A 418 13.09 -2.52 33.66
C ASP A 418 11.76 -1.74 33.51
N PRO A 419 11.49 -0.73 34.35
CA PRO A 419 10.38 0.21 34.16
C PRO A 419 10.36 0.88 32.78
N ALA A 420 11.49 0.91 32.06
CA ALA A 420 11.55 1.38 30.68
C ALA A 420 10.93 0.41 29.66
N ALA A 421 10.65 -0.84 30.06
CA ALA A 421 10.02 -1.86 29.23
C ALA A 421 8.49 -1.94 29.39
N ALA A 422 7.94 -1.38 30.47
CA ALA A 422 6.51 -1.43 30.75
C ALA A 422 5.67 -0.74 29.66
N SER A 423 4.58 -1.38 29.25
CA SER A 423 3.73 -0.96 28.15
C SER A 423 2.28 -1.40 28.34
N GLY A 424 1.36 -0.89 27.54
CA GLY A 424 -0.02 -1.39 27.52
C GLY A 424 -0.15 -2.88 27.16
N PHE A 425 0.91 -3.54 26.65
CA PHE A 425 0.89 -4.99 26.45
C PHE A 425 0.92 -5.76 27.77
N ASP A 426 1.53 -5.19 28.81
CA ASP A 426 1.54 -5.75 30.17
C ASP A 426 0.15 -5.66 30.81
N ASP A 427 -0.58 -4.57 30.54
CA ASP A 427 -1.98 -4.42 30.95
C ASP A 427 -2.85 -5.52 30.30
N VAL A 428 -2.67 -5.78 29.00
CA VAL A 428 -3.38 -6.87 28.30
C VAL A 428 -2.99 -8.24 28.86
N ALA A 429 -1.71 -8.47 29.17
CA ALA A 429 -1.25 -9.70 29.81
C ALA A 429 -1.90 -9.92 31.18
N ALA A 430 -2.05 -8.86 31.98
CA ALA A 430 -2.74 -8.92 33.26
C ALA A 430 -4.22 -9.30 33.10
N LEU A 431 -4.91 -8.79 32.08
CA LEU A 431 -6.28 -9.21 31.77
C LEU A 431 -6.37 -10.71 31.42
N VAL A 432 -5.42 -11.22 30.62
CA VAL A 432 -5.38 -12.65 30.25
C VAL A 432 -5.18 -13.55 31.46
N LEU A 433 -4.36 -13.13 32.42
CA LEU A 433 -4.15 -13.88 33.67
C LEU A 433 -5.40 -13.97 34.55
N SER A 434 -6.41 -13.12 34.33
CA SER A 434 -7.67 -13.17 35.07
C SER A 434 -8.66 -14.24 34.59
N ALA A 435 -8.40 -14.86 33.43
CA ALA A 435 -9.28 -15.84 32.81
C ALA A 435 -9.50 -17.07 33.68
N ARG A 436 -10.72 -17.62 33.64
CA ARG A 436 -11.12 -18.85 34.35
C ARG A 436 -11.63 -19.97 33.46
N ARG A 437 -12.04 -19.66 32.23
CA ARG A 437 -12.67 -20.59 31.30
C ARG A 437 -12.21 -20.41 29.86
N GLU A 438 -12.12 -19.16 29.40
CA GLU A 438 -11.88 -18.87 27.99
C GLU A 438 -11.07 -17.59 27.76
N VAL A 439 -10.14 -17.65 26.81
CA VAL A 439 -9.44 -16.48 26.25
C VAL A 439 -9.66 -16.46 24.74
N LEU A 440 -10.36 -15.44 24.24
CA LEU A 440 -10.55 -15.19 22.81
C LEU A 440 -9.76 -13.96 22.40
N PHE A 441 -8.75 -14.12 21.56
CA PHE A 441 -7.87 -13.02 21.19
C PHE A 441 -7.72 -12.89 19.68
N THR A 442 -7.84 -11.67 19.16
CA THR A 442 -7.57 -11.36 17.76
C THR A 442 -6.76 -10.10 17.63
N THR A 443 -5.85 -10.10 16.66
CA THR A 443 -5.14 -8.91 16.21
C THR A 443 -4.88 -9.03 14.72
N MET A 444 -4.66 -7.88 14.05
CA MET A 444 -4.28 -7.93 12.65
C MET A 444 -2.85 -8.39 12.50
N GLN A 445 -1.92 -7.74 13.20
CA GLN A 445 -0.48 -7.92 13.02
C GLN A 445 0.23 -8.49 14.24
N TRP A 446 1.15 -9.42 14.00
CA TRP A 446 2.04 -10.04 14.99
C TRP A 446 3.48 -10.02 14.50
N GLN A 447 4.33 -9.20 15.12
CA GLN A 447 5.74 -9.11 14.73
C GLN A 447 6.60 -10.12 15.49
N GLU A 448 7.45 -10.83 14.75
CA GLU A 448 8.38 -11.80 15.32
C GLU A 448 9.72 -11.16 15.75
N GLY A 449 10.44 -11.86 16.63
CA GLY A 449 11.80 -11.55 17.03
C GLY A 449 11.97 -11.52 18.56
N PRO A 450 13.19 -11.35 19.07
CA PRO A 450 13.40 -11.25 20.52
C PRO A 450 12.68 -10.03 21.08
N LEU A 451 12.11 -10.18 22.29
CA LEU A 451 11.44 -9.11 23.03
C LEU A 451 10.32 -8.44 22.23
N ASN A 452 9.60 -9.21 21.42
CA ASN A 452 8.45 -8.71 20.68
C ASN A 452 7.19 -8.69 21.58
N PRO A 453 6.18 -7.84 21.29
CA PRO A 453 4.95 -7.78 22.12
C PRO A 453 4.19 -9.10 22.24
N GLY A 454 4.28 -9.95 21.22
CA GLY A 454 3.70 -11.30 21.20
C GLY A 454 4.28 -12.20 22.28
N GLN A 455 5.56 -12.04 22.63
CA GLN A 455 6.17 -12.76 23.74
C GLN A 455 5.55 -12.39 25.08
N THR A 456 5.17 -11.12 25.30
CA THR A 456 4.46 -10.70 26.51
C THR A 456 3.14 -11.46 26.67
N LEU A 457 2.35 -11.58 25.59
CA LEU A 457 1.11 -12.38 25.61
C LEU A 457 1.38 -13.88 25.78
N ALA A 458 2.39 -14.42 25.09
CA ALA A 458 2.77 -15.83 25.21
C ALA A 458 3.21 -16.20 26.63
N HIS A 459 3.97 -15.32 27.30
CA HIS A 459 4.35 -15.49 28.70
C HIS A 459 3.16 -15.40 29.65
N ALA A 460 2.20 -14.51 29.40
CA ALA A 460 0.96 -14.45 30.17
C ALA A 460 0.16 -15.76 30.06
N LEU A 461 0.07 -16.33 28.85
CA LEU A 461 -0.59 -17.63 28.62
C LEU A 461 0.17 -18.78 29.27
N ALA A 462 1.50 -18.75 29.30
CA ALA A 462 2.31 -19.72 30.04
C ALA A 462 2.07 -19.62 31.55
N GLY A 463 1.96 -18.41 32.10
CA GLY A 463 1.57 -18.17 33.49
C GLY A 463 0.17 -18.68 33.80
N LEU A 464 -0.80 -18.42 32.90
CA LEU A 464 -2.16 -18.94 33.04
C LEU A 464 -2.18 -20.48 33.03
N TYR A 465 -1.47 -21.12 32.10
CA TYR A 465 -1.32 -22.58 32.06
C TYR A 465 -0.70 -23.14 33.35
N ALA A 466 0.31 -22.47 33.91
CA ALA A 466 0.90 -22.86 35.18
C ALA A 466 -0.11 -22.79 36.34
N ARG A 467 -1.00 -21.78 36.36
CA ARG A 467 -2.09 -21.67 37.34
C ARG A 467 -3.11 -22.80 37.18
N VAL A 468 -3.51 -23.11 35.95
CA VAL A 468 -4.43 -24.23 35.65
C VAL A 468 -3.86 -25.56 36.15
N ARG A 469 -2.55 -25.78 35.98
CA ARG A 469 -1.87 -26.98 36.48
C ARG A 469 -1.72 -27.03 38.00
N ALA A 470 -1.45 -25.88 38.62
CA ALA A 470 -1.22 -25.80 40.05
C ALA A 470 -2.51 -25.99 40.86
N ASP A 471 -3.64 -25.48 40.34
CA ASP A 471 -4.95 -25.60 40.98
C ASP A 471 -6.07 -25.86 39.95
N PRO A 472 -6.19 -27.10 39.44
CA PRO A 472 -7.26 -27.44 38.49
C PRO A 472 -8.67 -27.23 39.06
N ALA A 473 -8.84 -27.22 40.38
CA ALA A 473 -10.15 -27.01 41.01
C ALA A 473 -10.67 -25.58 40.82
N ALA A 474 -9.76 -24.60 40.64
CA ALA A 474 -10.12 -23.24 40.26
C ALA A 474 -10.54 -23.10 38.78
N TYR A 475 -10.36 -24.15 37.97
CA TYR A 475 -10.68 -24.21 36.53
C TYR A 475 -11.46 -25.50 36.23
N PRO A 476 -12.66 -25.69 36.83
CA PRO A 476 -13.37 -26.97 36.79
C PRO A 476 -13.75 -27.41 35.36
N ASP A 477 -13.90 -26.47 34.44
CA ASP A 477 -14.23 -26.71 33.03
C ASP A 477 -12.97 -26.72 32.13
N GLY A 478 -11.79 -26.56 32.71
CA GLY A 478 -10.53 -26.34 32.00
C GLY A 478 -10.37 -24.91 31.50
N MET A 479 -9.52 -24.73 30.49
CA MET A 479 -9.22 -23.45 29.86
C MET A 479 -9.11 -23.59 28.35
N ASP A 480 -9.97 -22.90 27.60
CA ASP A 480 -9.94 -22.85 26.12
C ASP A 480 -9.38 -21.50 25.66
N VAL A 481 -8.26 -21.53 24.94
CA VAL A 481 -7.59 -20.35 24.41
C VAL A 481 -7.68 -20.39 22.89
N ARG A 482 -8.25 -19.35 22.28
CA ARG A 482 -8.37 -19.23 20.83
C ARG A 482 -7.79 -17.91 20.36
N LEU A 483 -6.78 -17.99 19.49
CA LEU A 483 -6.15 -16.84 18.86
C LEU A 483 -6.51 -16.85 17.38
N THR A 484 -6.98 -15.73 16.84
CA THR A 484 -7.12 -15.55 15.38
C THR A 484 -6.32 -14.36 14.90
N LEU A 485 -5.49 -14.57 13.87
CA LEU A 485 -4.63 -13.55 13.28
C LEU A 485 -5.28 -13.03 12.00
N GLY A 486 -5.08 -11.75 11.74
CA GLY A 486 -5.79 -11.02 10.70
C GLY A 486 -5.47 -11.45 9.28
N ASN A 487 -4.42 -12.25 9.08
CA ASN A 487 -3.81 -12.54 7.78
C ASN A 487 -3.24 -11.27 7.17
N PHE A 488 -2.34 -10.57 7.88
CA PHE A 488 -1.68 -9.37 7.39
C PHE A 488 -0.75 -9.68 6.20
N PRO A 489 -0.62 -8.75 5.22
CA PRO A 489 0.34 -8.89 4.14
C PRO A 489 1.76 -8.50 4.57
N VAL A 490 2.71 -9.42 4.38
CA VAL A 490 4.15 -9.16 4.54
C VAL A 490 4.75 -8.80 3.18
N VAL A 491 4.74 -7.50 2.86
CA VAL A 491 5.14 -6.99 1.53
C VAL A 491 6.58 -7.37 1.14
N SER A 492 7.49 -7.53 2.12
CA SER A 492 8.89 -7.89 1.87
C SER A 492 9.08 -9.32 1.36
N THR A 493 8.18 -10.24 1.72
CA THR A 493 8.22 -11.65 1.30
C THR A 493 7.09 -12.01 0.33
N PHE A 494 6.15 -11.10 0.11
CA PHE A 494 4.91 -11.33 -0.65
C PHE A 494 4.06 -12.47 -0.07
N GLU A 495 4.10 -12.63 1.25
CA GLU A 495 3.35 -13.66 1.97
C GLU A 495 2.17 -13.08 2.73
N TRP A 496 1.16 -13.92 2.94
CA TRP A 496 -0.04 -13.61 3.71
C TRP A 496 -0.07 -14.50 4.95
N GLY A 497 -0.33 -13.90 6.11
CA GLY A 497 -0.58 -14.65 7.34
C GLY A 497 0.64 -15.37 7.91
N ALA A 498 1.85 -14.91 7.60
CA ALA A 498 3.08 -15.41 8.23
C ALA A 498 3.02 -15.33 9.78
N GLU A 499 2.25 -14.37 10.27
CA GLU A 499 2.05 -14.02 11.67
C GLU A 499 1.48 -15.12 12.56
N VAL A 500 0.64 -16.01 12.01
CA VAL A 500 0.11 -17.16 12.77
C VAL A 500 1.25 -18.10 13.19
N TRP A 501 2.30 -18.18 12.38
CA TRP A 501 3.48 -18.99 12.67
C TRP A 501 4.39 -18.30 13.68
N GLY A 502 4.44 -16.97 13.66
CA GLY A 502 5.10 -16.17 14.69
C GLY A 502 4.44 -16.32 16.05
N ALA A 503 3.12 -16.24 16.10
CA ALA A 503 2.34 -16.48 17.32
C ALA A 503 2.55 -17.91 17.83
N LEU A 504 2.51 -18.93 16.95
CA LEU A 504 2.81 -20.30 17.34
C LEU A 504 4.23 -20.42 17.90
N ARG A 505 5.23 -19.82 17.24
CA ARG A 505 6.62 -19.80 17.72
C ARG A 505 6.72 -19.24 19.13
N ASP A 506 6.17 -18.06 19.37
CA ASP A 506 6.26 -17.38 20.66
C ASP A 506 5.57 -18.19 21.76
N LEU A 507 4.39 -18.79 21.49
CA LEU A 507 3.71 -19.71 22.41
C LEU A 507 4.58 -20.93 22.77
N LYS A 508 5.18 -21.57 21.76
CA LYS A 508 6.04 -22.75 21.99
C LYS A 508 7.31 -22.38 22.73
N SER A 509 7.95 -21.27 22.39
CA SER A 509 9.12 -20.74 23.08
C SER A 509 8.82 -20.37 24.54
N ALA A 510 7.59 -19.93 24.86
CA ALA A 510 7.14 -19.67 26.22
C ALA A 510 6.75 -20.94 27.01
N GLY A 511 6.75 -22.12 26.37
CA GLY A 511 6.39 -23.39 27.00
C GLY A 511 4.89 -23.64 27.09
N VAL A 512 4.07 -22.99 26.26
CA VAL A 512 2.62 -23.20 26.21
C VAL A 512 2.32 -24.45 25.35
N PRO A 513 1.72 -25.52 25.91
CA PRO A 513 1.25 -26.64 25.11
C PRO A 513 0.01 -26.26 24.32
N LEU A 514 -0.17 -26.87 23.15
CA LEU A 514 -1.39 -26.66 22.36
C LEU A 514 -2.58 -27.47 22.92
N ASP A 515 -2.31 -28.56 23.62
CA ASP A 515 -3.31 -29.41 24.25
C ASP A 515 -2.69 -30.06 25.49
N ASP A 516 -3.41 -30.04 26.61
CA ASP A 516 -3.10 -30.85 27.78
C ASP A 516 -4.44 -31.33 28.40
N PRO A 517 -4.97 -32.47 27.91
CA PRO A 517 -6.25 -33.00 28.35
C PRO A 517 -6.30 -33.34 29.83
N ALA A 518 -5.16 -33.61 30.49
CA ALA A 518 -5.12 -33.95 31.91
C ALA A 518 -5.51 -32.77 32.80
N HIS A 519 -5.33 -31.54 32.31
CA HIS A 519 -5.68 -30.31 33.02
C HIS A 519 -6.76 -29.50 32.29
N GLY A 520 -7.44 -30.10 31.30
CA GLY A 520 -8.49 -29.42 30.54
C GLY A 520 -8.00 -28.21 29.73
N TRP A 521 -6.71 -28.15 29.38
CA TRP A 521 -6.11 -27.01 28.69
C TRP A 521 -6.10 -27.22 27.18
N ARG A 522 -6.50 -26.19 26.41
CA ARG A 522 -6.47 -26.22 24.94
C ARG A 522 -6.11 -24.84 24.37
N VAL A 523 -5.21 -24.81 23.39
CA VAL A 523 -4.87 -23.62 22.60
C VAL A 523 -5.08 -23.89 21.12
N ARG A 524 -5.80 -23.01 20.44
CA ARG A 524 -6.03 -23.10 18.99
C ARG A 524 -5.69 -21.78 18.32
N LEU A 525 -4.93 -21.84 17.23
CA LEU A 525 -4.58 -20.68 16.42
C LEU A 525 -5.31 -20.73 15.08
N GLY A 526 -5.84 -19.60 14.65
CA GLY A 526 -6.51 -19.42 13.36
C GLY A 526 -5.83 -18.33 12.54
N ASN A 527 -5.72 -18.54 11.23
CA ASN A 527 -5.34 -17.51 10.28
C ASN A 527 -6.52 -17.17 9.38
N TYR A 528 -6.94 -15.90 9.38
CA TYR A 528 -8.08 -15.43 8.59
C TYR A 528 -7.88 -15.74 7.09
N VAL A 529 -8.92 -16.22 6.38
CA VAL A 529 -8.74 -16.75 5.01
C VAL A 529 -8.64 -15.66 3.94
N GLY A 530 -9.15 -14.46 4.21
CA GLY A 530 -9.17 -13.36 3.25
C GLY A 530 -7.81 -12.69 3.10
N THR A 531 -7.36 -12.47 1.86
CA THR A 531 -6.20 -11.62 1.52
C THR A 531 -6.65 -10.16 1.49
N PHE A 532 -7.65 -9.90 0.66
CA PHE A 532 -8.51 -8.72 0.73
C PHE A 532 -9.95 -9.22 0.66
N PRO A 533 -10.78 -8.98 1.69
CA PRO A 533 -10.46 -8.24 2.91
C PRO A 533 -9.74 -9.12 3.92
N HIS A 534 -8.76 -8.58 4.65
CA HIS A 534 -8.17 -9.23 5.83
C HIS A 534 -8.88 -8.73 7.10
N SER A 535 -8.69 -9.39 8.24
CA SER A 535 -9.30 -8.93 9.50
C SER A 535 -8.42 -7.86 10.15
N HIS A 536 -8.98 -6.69 10.36
CA HIS A 536 -8.35 -5.59 11.09
C HIS A 536 -8.87 -5.49 12.53
N VAL A 537 -9.76 -6.40 12.95
CA VAL A 537 -10.27 -6.49 14.32
C VAL A 537 -9.14 -6.78 15.32
N LYS A 538 -9.06 -5.95 16.37
CA LYS A 538 -8.22 -6.17 17.54
C LYS A 538 -9.11 -6.22 18.77
N LEU A 539 -9.26 -7.42 19.33
CA LEU A 539 -10.26 -7.71 20.34
C LEU A 539 -9.74 -8.79 21.29
N LEU A 540 -10.06 -8.63 22.56
CA LEU A 540 -9.87 -9.64 23.60
C LEU A 540 -11.21 -9.87 24.29
N VAL A 541 -11.61 -11.12 24.47
CA VAL A 541 -12.70 -11.52 25.35
C VAL A 541 -12.18 -12.53 26.37
N ILE A 542 -12.51 -12.31 27.64
CA ILE A 542 -12.20 -13.22 28.74
C ILE A 542 -13.51 -13.71 29.33
N ASP A 543 -13.67 -15.03 29.37
CA ASP A 543 -14.79 -15.76 29.99
C ASP A 543 -16.20 -15.36 29.50
N GLY A 544 -16.30 -14.67 28.35
CA GLY A 544 -17.57 -14.10 27.87
C GLY A 544 -18.07 -12.91 28.69
N GLU A 545 -17.27 -12.38 29.62
CA GLU A 545 -17.66 -11.31 30.55
C GLU A 545 -16.87 -10.03 30.36
N LEU A 546 -15.57 -10.13 30.10
CA LEU A 546 -14.71 -8.98 29.86
C LEU A 546 -14.40 -8.87 28.38
N LEU A 547 -14.44 -7.66 27.86
CA LEU A 547 -14.23 -7.33 26.45
C LEU A 547 -13.33 -6.10 26.33
N MET A 548 -12.37 -6.20 25.42
CA MET A 548 -11.52 -5.11 24.98
C MET A 548 -11.67 -4.92 23.47
N GLY A 549 -11.82 -3.66 23.04
CA GLY A 549 -11.65 -3.23 21.65
C GLY A 549 -10.45 -2.29 21.54
N ALA A 550 -9.52 -2.57 20.63
CA ALA A 550 -8.22 -1.89 20.56
C ALA A 550 -7.91 -1.32 19.17
N GLY A 551 -7.07 -0.28 19.12
CA GLY A 551 -6.50 0.25 17.88
C GLY A 551 -5.12 -0.29 17.52
N PHE A 552 -4.40 -0.88 18.49
CA PHE A 552 -3.01 -1.32 18.36
C PHE A 552 -2.85 -2.77 17.90
N ASN A 553 -1.72 -3.02 17.22
CA ASN A 553 -1.26 -4.35 16.85
C ASN A 553 -0.17 -4.85 17.79
N TYR A 554 0.21 -6.12 17.67
CA TYR A 554 1.36 -6.68 18.38
C TYR A 554 2.64 -6.44 17.59
N GLY A 555 3.05 -5.17 17.52
CA GLY A 555 4.23 -4.70 16.82
C GLY A 555 5.13 -3.80 17.67
N TYR A 556 6.43 -3.84 17.40
CA TYR A 556 7.46 -3.12 18.16
C TYR A 556 7.20 -1.61 18.25
N GLY A 557 6.59 -1.00 17.23
CA GLY A 557 6.35 0.45 17.19
C GLY A 557 5.61 0.99 18.41
N HIS A 558 4.71 0.19 19.01
CA HIS A 558 3.94 0.56 20.20
C HIS A 558 4.77 0.56 21.50
N PHE A 559 5.98 0.00 21.49
CA PHE A 559 6.87 0.11 22.63
C PHE A 559 7.46 1.53 22.77
N PRO A 560 7.87 1.89 24.00
CA PRO A 560 8.70 3.06 24.24
C PRO A 560 9.98 3.05 23.38
N ARG A 561 10.47 4.21 22.93
CA ARG A 561 11.73 4.31 22.17
C ARG A 561 12.95 3.75 22.89
N ASN A 562 12.94 3.77 24.21
CA ASN A 562 13.99 3.21 25.07
C ASN A 562 13.75 1.73 25.43
N HIS A 563 12.77 1.05 24.83
CA HIS A 563 12.51 -0.36 25.09
C HIS A 563 13.73 -1.23 24.74
N PRO A 564 14.10 -2.25 25.55
CA PRO A 564 15.32 -3.05 25.36
C PRO A 564 15.46 -3.74 23.99
N SER A 565 14.35 -3.94 23.26
CA SER A 565 14.39 -4.42 21.86
C SER A 565 15.16 -3.51 20.89
N GLY A 566 15.34 -2.23 21.21
CA GLY A 566 15.89 -1.20 20.32
C GLY A 566 15.00 -0.85 19.12
N LYS A 567 13.73 -1.30 19.11
CA LYS A 567 12.79 -1.16 17.98
C LYS A 567 11.51 -0.37 18.30
N GLY A 568 11.38 0.17 19.52
CA GLY A 568 10.22 0.99 19.90
C GLY A 568 10.20 2.34 19.19
N ASP A 569 9.00 2.86 18.90
CA ASP A 569 8.83 4.14 18.18
C ASP A 569 7.89 5.14 18.89
N ASN A 570 7.43 4.80 20.10
CA ASN A 570 6.39 5.57 20.79
C ASN A 570 5.11 5.73 19.97
N LEU A 571 4.70 4.70 19.23
CA LEU A 571 3.50 4.74 18.39
C LEU A 571 2.24 4.80 19.27
N PHE A 572 1.59 5.96 19.28
CA PHE A 572 0.47 6.24 20.18
C PHE A 572 -0.81 5.52 19.75
N ASP A 573 -1.45 4.81 20.68
CA ASP A 573 -2.68 4.06 20.42
C ASP A 573 -3.48 3.83 21.71
N LEU A 574 -4.72 3.34 21.59
CA LEU A 574 -5.67 3.20 22.68
C LEU A 574 -6.46 1.87 22.60
N ALA A 575 -6.96 1.41 23.74
CA ALA A 575 -8.03 0.43 23.83
C ALA A 575 -9.04 0.79 24.92
N LEU A 576 -10.31 0.41 24.69
CA LEU A 576 -11.38 0.49 25.68
C LEU A 576 -11.62 -0.91 26.26
N VAL A 577 -11.71 -1.01 27.58
CA VAL A 577 -11.97 -2.26 28.31
C VAL A 577 -13.27 -2.13 29.10
N THR A 578 -14.09 -3.17 29.04
CA THR A 578 -15.38 -3.23 29.72
C THR A 578 -15.66 -4.64 30.23
N ARG A 579 -16.44 -4.75 31.29
CA ARG A 579 -17.04 -6.01 31.75
C ARG A 579 -18.55 -5.86 31.72
N GLY A 580 -19.27 -6.90 31.32
CA GLY A 580 -20.72 -6.93 31.36
C GLY A 580 -21.35 -7.58 30.13
N PRO A 581 -22.66 -7.39 29.92
CA PRO A 581 -23.39 -8.04 28.83
C PRO A 581 -22.82 -7.82 27.43
N VAL A 582 -22.19 -6.66 27.16
CA VAL A 582 -21.62 -6.33 25.85
C VAL A 582 -20.51 -7.29 25.42
N ALA A 583 -19.89 -8.02 26.36
CA ALA A 583 -18.87 -9.02 26.02
C ALA A 583 -19.41 -10.17 25.16
N GLN A 584 -20.72 -10.46 25.21
CA GLN A 584 -21.36 -11.46 24.35
C GLN A 584 -21.41 -11.02 22.87
N ASP A 585 -21.44 -9.72 22.57
CA ASP A 585 -21.24 -9.23 21.20
C ASP A 585 -19.79 -9.49 20.76
N GLY A 586 -18.83 -9.30 21.67
CA GLY A 586 -17.43 -9.65 21.44
C GLY A 586 -17.21 -11.13 21.10
N VAL A 587 -17.86 -12.04 21.85
CA VAL A 587 -17.88 -13.49 21.53
C VAL A 587 -18.47 -13.72 20.14
N THR A 588 -19.59 -13.07 19.81
CA THR A 588 -20.24 -13.18 18.50
C THR A 588 -19.31 -12.75 17.37
N VAL A 589 -18.60 -11.64 17.52
CA VAL A 589 -17.63 -11.13 16.56
C VAL A 589 -16.45 -12.07 16.42
N PHE A 590 -15.86 -12.52 17.54
CA PHE A 590 -14.77 -13.48 17.51
C PHE A 590 -15.16 -14.76 16.78
N GLU A 591 -16.34 -15.32 17.06
CA GLU A 591 -16.83 -16.53 16.39
C GLU A 591 -17.09 -16.33 14.88
N ASP A 592 -17.49 -15.13 14.47
CA ASP A 592 -17.60 -14.79 13.06
C ASP A 592 -16.23 -14.79 12.36
N LEU A 593 -15.19 -14.24 13.00
CA LEU A 593 -13.81 -14.29 12.51
C LEU A 593 -13.26 -15.72 12.53
N TRP A 594 -13.47 -16.46 13.62
CA TRP A 594 -12.98 -17.82 13.82
C TRP A 594 -13.48 -18.77 12.73
N THR A 595 -14.77 -18.70 12.40
CA THR A 595 -15.37 -19.49 11.33
C THR A 595 -14.90 -19.11 9.92
N ARG A 596 -14.15 -18.01 9.80
CA ARG A 596 -13.51 -17.51 8.58
C ARG A 596 -12.00 -17.68 8.59
N SER A 597 -11.46 -18.27 9.65
CA SER A 597 -10.04 -18.57 9.80
C SER A 597 -9.78 -20.05 9.56
N LYS A 598 -8.66 -20.37 8.92
CA LYS A 598 -8.13 -21.74 8.89
C LYS A 598 -7.37 -21.99 10.18
N VAL A 599 -7.67 -23.11 10.84
CA VAL A 599 -7.04 -23.48 12.11
C VAL A 599 -5.69 -24.14 11.83
N VAL A 600 -4.69 -23.85 12.65
CA VAL A 600 -3.41 -24.55 12.63
C VAL A 600 -3.61 -25.98 13.12
N GLU A 601 -3.21 -26.95 12.31
CA GLU A 601 -3.23 -28.38 12.61
C GLU A 601 -1.79 -28.89 12.58
N CYS A 602 -1.35 -29.56 13.65
CA CYS A 602 0.00 -30.11 13.79
C CYS A 602 -0.08 -31.63 13.95
N ASP A 603 0.74 -32.37 13.20
CA ASP A 603 0.79 -33.84 13.27
C ASP A 603 1.57 -34.32 14.52
N ALA A 604 2.44 -33.47 15.05
CA ALA A 604 3.22 -33.67 16.27
C ALA A 604 3.45 -32.32 16.96
N GLU A 605 4.05 -32.35 18.15
CA GLU A 605 4.45 -31.14 18.86
C GLU A 605 5.41 -30.30 17.98
N PRO A 606 5.07 -29.03 17.65
CA PRO A 606 5.90 -28.22 16.76
C PRO A 606 7.23 -27.80 17.38
N ASP A 607 8.29 -27.83 16.58
CA ASP A 607 9.58 -27.25 16.93
C ASP A 607 9.46 -25.72 17.04
N PRO A 608 9.78 -25.10 18.19
CA PRO A 608 9.78 -23.65 18.32
C PRO A 608 10.68 -22.96 17.28
N ALA A 609 11.80 -23.55 16.88
CA ALA A 609 12.69 -22.94 15.89
C ALA A 609 12.07 -22.89 14.49
N ASN A 610 11.17 -23.83 14.17
CA ASN A 610 10.52 -23.93 12.86
C ASN A 610 9.10 -24.52 12.98
N PRO A 611 8.13 -23.77 13.51
CA PRO A 611 6.80 -24.32 13.81
C PRO A 611 6.00 -24.72 12.57
N GLN A 612 6.42 -24.27 11.37
CA GLN A 612 5.82 -24.68 10.10
C GLN A 612 6.19 -26.13 9.74
N GLN A 613 7.30 -26.65 10.26
CA GLN A 613 7.72 -28.02 10.03
C GLN A 613 6.89 -28.97 10.91
N GLY A 614 5.85 -29.56 10.32
CA GLY A 614 4.94 -30.48 11.01
C GLY A 614 3.57 -29.88 11.33
N CYS A 615 3.34 -28.61 10.98
CA CYS A 615 2.04 -27.96 11.06
C CYS A 615 1.57 -27.44 9.70
N ARG A 616 0.26 -27.30 9.53
CA ARG A 616 -0.38 -26.73 8.33
C ARG A 616 -1.65 -25.96 8.68
N LEU A 617 -2.08 -25.08 7.79
CA LEU A 617 -3.41 -24.46 7.87
C LEU A 617 -4.46 -25.45 7.36
N GLY A 618 -5.30 -25.93 8.27
CA GLY A 618 -6.30 -26.97 8.03
C GLY A 618 -7.69 -26.45 7.71
N ALA A 619 -8.70 -27.08 8.31
CA ALA A 619 -10.10 -26.72 8.11
C ALA A 619 -10.43 -25.34 8.71
N ARG A 620 -11.58 -24.78 8.32
CA ARG A 620 -12.08 -23.56 8.96
C ARG A 620 -12.48 -23.82 10.40
N GLY A 621 -12.33 -22.80 11.24
CA GLY A 621 -12.81 -22.83 12.61
C GLY A 621 -14.30 -23.17 12.67
N VAL A 622 -14.68 -23.89 13.73
CA VAL A 622 -16.07 -24.19 14.05
C VAL A 622 -16.43 -23.45 15.32
N ARG A 623 -17.65 -22.92 15.38
CA ARG A 623 -18.16 -22.26 16.59
C ARG A 623 -18.08 -23.19 17.79
N GLY A 624 -17.68 -22.65 18.94
CA GLY A 624 -17.38 -23.48 20.11
C GLY A 624 -17.43 -22.69 21.41
N GLY A 625 -16.55 -23.04 22.32
CA GLY A 625 -16.46 -22.48 23.67
C GLY A 625 -17.30 -23.26 24.71
N PRO A 626 -16.94 -23.15 26.00
CA PRO A 626 -17.77 -23.65 27.10
C PRO A 626 -19.21 -23.10 27.03
N PRO A 627 -20.24 -23.87 27.40
CA PRO A 627 -21.62 -23.36 27.45
C PRO A 627 -21.79 -22.14 28.36
N GLU A 628 -21.04 -22.09 29.47
CA GLU A 628 -21.16 -21.11 30.55
C GLU A 628 -20.66 -19.71 30.16
N VAL A 629 -19.76 -19.62 29.17
CA VAL A 629 -19.28 -18.32 28.64
C VAL A 629 -20.26 -17.67 27.66
N ARG A 630 -21.45 -18.27 27.47
CA ARG A 630 -22.54 -17.74 26.62
C ARG A 630 -23.61 -17.01 27.42
N ASP A 631 -23.42 -16.89 28.73
CA ASP A 631 -24.29 -16.10 29.58
C ASP A 631 -23.83 -14.65 29.63
N ALA A 632 -24.78 -13.73 29.67
CA ALA A 632 -24.52 -12.32 29.89
C ALA A 632 -24.70 -11.98 31.38
N TYR A 633 -23.68 -11.41 32.00
CA TYR A 633 -23.71 -11.04 33.42
C TYR A 633 -23.63 -9.52 33.58
N PRO A 634 -24.56 -8.88 34.32
CA PRO A 634 -24.45 -7.48 34.71
C PRO A 634 -23.19 -7.23 35.54
N ALA A 635 -22.45 -6.15 35.26
CA ALA A 635 -21.25 -5.79 36.01
C ALA A 635 -21.25 -4.33 36.50
N GLY A 636 -22.08 -3.46 35.90
CA GLY A 636 -22.12 -2.05 36.29
C GLY A 636 -23.42 -1.37 35.88
N THR A 637 -23.35 -0.06 35.66
CA THR A 637 -24.50 0.78 35.29
C THR A 637 -24.29 1.54 33.98
N GLN A 638 -23.11 1.43 33.37
CA GLN A 638 -22.74 2.17 32.18
C GLN A 638 -23.34 1.54 30.93
N ARG A 639 -23.42 2.36 29.88
CA ARG A 639 -23.74 1.89 28.53
C ARG A 639 -22.51 1.75 27.66
N VAL A 640 -22.41 0.62 26.97
CA VAL A 640 -21.35 0.32 26.00
C VAL A 640 -21.96 -0.36 24.79
N PHE A 641 -21.65 0.10 23.59
CA PHE A 641 -22.13 -0.45 22.35
C PHE A 641 -20.99 -1.13 21.60
N SER A 642 -21.23 -2.36 21.16
CA SER A 642 -20.36 -3.08 20.23
C SER A 642 -20.62 -2.61 18.81
N LEU A 643 -19.58 -2.19 18.09
CA LEU A 643 -19.68 -1.73 16.71
C LEU A 643 -18.84 -2.63 15.81
N TYR A 644 -19.49 -3.55 15.09
CA TYR A 644 -18.79 -4.47 14.20
C TYR A 644 -19.04 -4.14 12.73
N ARG A 645 -18.02 -4.28 11.89
CA ARG A 645 -18.22 -4.26 10.45
C ARG A 645 -17.31 -5.23 9.74
N ARG A 646 -17.77 -5.68 8.57
CA ARG A 646 -17.03 -6.46 7.57
C ARG A 646 -17.78 -6.42 6.25
N GLU A 647 -17.22 -7.05 5.22
CA GLU A 647 -17.97 -7.30 3.98
C GLU A 647 -19.34 -7.94 4.27
N GLY A 648 -20.40 -7.27 3.80
CA GLY A 648 -21.79 -7.69 3.97
C GLY A 648 -22.43 -7.39 5.34
N PHE A 649 -21.71 -6.72 6.25
CA PHE A 649 -22.24 -6.31 7.56
C PHE A 649 -21.64 -4.97 7.97
N THR A 650 -22.42 -3.90 7.92
CA THR A 650 -21.92 -2.50 7.97
C THR A 650 -22.44 -1.74 9.19
N GLU A 651 -22.64 -2.42 10.32
CA GLU A 651 -23.19 -1.80 11.52
C GLU A 651 -22.29 -0.67 12.02
N ALA A 652 -20.98 -0.88 12.15
CA ALA A 652 -20.08 0.17 12.61
C ALA A 652 -20.11 1.41 11.68
N ASP A 653 -20.11 1.20 10.35
CA ASP A 653 -20.24 2.28 9.36
C ASP A 653 -21.51 3.12 9.61
N GLN A 654 -22.64 2.46 9.85
CA GLN A 654 -23.93 3.11 10.12
C GLN A 654 -23.93 3.84 11.46
N ALA A 655 -23.42 3.21 12.52
CA ALA A 655 -23.37 3.78 13.86
C ALA A 655 -22.48 5.02 13.92
N VAL A 656 -21.28 4.97 13.33
CA VAL A 656 -20.37 6.13 13.25
C VAL A 656 -21.01 7.28 12.47
N VAL A 657 -21.65 7.01 11.33
CA VAL A 657 -22.38 8.03 10.56
C VAL A 657 -23.54 8.60 11.37
N ALA A 658 -24.30 7.76 12.09
CA ALA A 658 -25.43 8.19 12.89
C ALA A 658 -25.00 9.09 14.07
N VAL A 659 -23.91 8.76 14.76
CA VAL A 659 -23.34 9.58 15.85
C VAL A 659 -22.84 10.92 15.33
N LEU A 660 -22.14 10.94 14.19
CA LEU A 660 -21.73 12.19 13.53
C LEU A 660 -22.95 13.02 13.08
N GLY A 661 -24.01 12.36 12.62
CA GLY A 661 -25.29 12.99 12.27
C GLY A 661 -26.00 13.60 13.48
N ALA A 662 -25.87 13.00 14.66
CA ALA A 662 -26.47 13.47 15.91
C ALA A 662 -25.64 14.53 16.64
N ALA A 663 -24.38 14.75 16.24
CA ALA A 663 -23.50 15.75 16.83
C ALA A 663 -24.10 17.16 16.81
N ARG A 664 -23.98 17.89 17.93
CA ARG A 664 -24.60 19.21 18.15
C ARG A 664 -23.60 20.34 18.30
N SER A 665 -22.40 20.06 18.81
CA SER A 665 -21.46 21.08 19.28
C SER A 665 -20.03 20.84 18.81
N ARG A 666 -19.48 19.63 19.02
CA ARG A 666 -18.08 19.34 18.73
C ARG A 666 -17.85 17.88 18.36
N VAL A 667 -16.93 17.64 17.43
CA VAL A 667 -16.36 16.33 17.13
C VAL A 667 -14.84 16.44 17.23
N ASP A 668 -14.24 15.64 18.10
CA ASP A 668 -12.80 15.53 18.29
C ASP A 668 -12.33 14.19 17.73
N LEU A 669 -11.49 14.22 16.69
CA LEU A 669 -11.02 13.06 15.95
C LEU A 669 -9.53 12.84 16.23
N LEU A 670 -9.17 11.62 16.61
CA LEU A 670 -7.79 11.16 16.71
C LEU A 670 -7.65 9.93 15.82
N GLN A 671 -7.11 10.11 14.62
CA GLN A 671 -7.14 9.11 13.56
C GLN A 671 -5.77 9.01 12.88
N VAL A 672 -5.21 7.81 12.76
CA VAL A 672 -3.98 7.61 11.98
C VAL A 672 -4.18 7.88 10.50
N ASN A 673 -5.29 7.40 9.95
CA ASN A 673 -5.65 7.58 8.54
C ASN A 673 -6.99 8.30 8.41
N PHE A 674 -7.02 9.28 7.53
CA PHE A 674 -8.15 10.10 7.13
C PHE A 674 -8.11 10.25 5.61
N SER A 675 -8.83 9.41 4.85
CA SER A 675 -8.66 9.33 3.39
C SER A 675 -9.96 9.46 2.60
N MET A 676 -9.83 9.45 1.27
CA MET A 676 -10.94 9.30 0.34
C MET A 676 -10.93 7.89 -0.24
N ASP A 677 -11.86 7.57 -1.12
CA ASP A 677 -11.85 6.30 -1.86
C ASP A 677 -10.50 6.06 -2.56
N VAL A 678 -10.16 4.78 -2.77
CA VAL A 678 -8.90 4.34 -3.37
C VAL A 678 -8.65 4.97 -4.75
N SER A 679 -9.71 5.25 -5.52
CA SER A 679 -9.63 5.96 -6.81
C SER A 679 -8.94 7.33 -6.68
N CYS A 680 -9.17 8.04 -5.58
CA CYS A 680 -8.63 9.35 -5.30
C CYS A 680 -7.16 9.28 -4.85
N ILE A 681 -6.76 8.19 -4.19
CA ILE A 681 -5.36 8.00 -3.77
C ILE A 681 -4.46 7.82 -5.00
N VAL A 682 -4.93 7.15 -6.05
CA VAL A 682 -4.19 7.07 -7.32
C VAL A 682 -4.02 8.46 -7.98
N ALA A 683 -4.86 9.44 -7.62
CA ALA A 683 -4.77 10.82 -8.08
C ALA A 683 -3.79 11.69 -7.30
N LEU A 684 -2.80 11.11 -6.61
CA LEU A 684 -1.68 11.79 -5.93
C LEU A 684 -1.06 12.97 -6.72
N LEU A 685 -0.99 12.86 -8.04
CA LEU A 685 -0.43 13.89 -8.93
C LEU A 685 -1.41 15.01 -9.28
N ASN A 686 -2.71 14.80 -9.06
CA ASN A 686 -3.75 15.78 -9.33
C ASN A 686 -5.00 15.53 -8.46
N PRO A 687 -5.02 16.01 -7.21
CA PRO A 687 -6.17 15.87 -6.30
C PRO A 687 -7.45 16.55 -6.81
N ALA A 688 -7.39 17.36 -7.86
CA ALA A 688 -8.59 17.87 -8.54
C ALA A 688 -9.36 16.76 -9.28
N LEU A 689 -8.77 15.58 -9.45
CA LEU A 689 -9.46 14.40 -9.98
C LEU A 689 -10.34 13.70 -8.92
N CYS A 690 -10.17 14.03 -7.64
CA CYS A 690 -11.04 13.53 -6.58
C CYS A 690 -12.36 14.32 -6.59
N THR A 691 -13.45 13.59 -6.78
CA THR A 691 -14.81 14.12 -6.94
C THR A 691 -15.70 13.70 -5.77
N GLU A 692 -16.94 14.22 -5.75
CA GLU A 692 -17.97 13.79 -4.80
C GLU A 692 -18.26 12.27 -4.82
N ARG A 693 -17.94 11.57 -5.92
CA ARG A 693 -18.10 10.12 -6.01
C ARG A 693 -17.06 9.35 -5.20
N ASP A 694 -15.94 9.98 -4.91
CA ASP A 694 -14.80 9.37 -4.21
C ASP A 694 -14.88 9.66 -2.69
N ARG A 695 -15.95 10.33 -2.24
CA ARG A 695 -16.18 10.69 -0.85
C ARG A 695 -16.71 9.48 -0.06
N LEU A 696 -16.12 9.21 1.09
CA LEU A 696 -16.57 8.16 2.00
C LEU A 696 -17.77 8.62 2.86
N PRO A 697 -18.60 7.68 3.38
CA PRO A 697 -19.81 8.05 4.13
C PRO A 697 -19.55 8.98 5.33
N TYR A 698 -18.50 8.73 6.12
CA TYR A 698 -18.17 9.60 7.26
C TYR A 698 -17.83 11.03 6.84
N MET A 699 -17.21 11.24 5.67
CA MET A 699 -16.91 12.59 5.17
C MET A 699 -18.19 13.37 4.85
N THR A 700 -19.21 12.66 4.37
CA THR A 700 -20.55 13.24 4.18
C THR A 700 -21.11 13.69 5.53
N ALA A 701 -21.10 12.80 6.52
CA ALA A 701 -21.60 13.11 7.86
C ALA A 701 -20.84 14.27 8.53
N LEU A 702 -19.52 14.36 8.34
CA LEU A 702 -18.71 15.49 8.83
C LEU A 702 -19.06 16.80 8.14
N LEU A 703 -19.22 16.82 6.82
CA LEU A 703 -19.64 18.02 6.09
C LEU A 703 -21.01 18.48 6.57
N ASP A 704 -21.97 17.57 6.73
CA ASP A 704 -23.31 17.91 7.20
C ASP A 704 -23.26 18.46 8.63
N ALA A 705 -22.43 17.89 9.52
CA ALA A 705 -22.21 18.41 10.87
C ALA A 705 -21.61 19.82 10.85
N LEU A 706 -20.59 20.04 10.03
CA LEU A 706 -19.96 21.34 9.84
C LEU A 706 -20.95 22.39 9.31
N GLU A 707 -21.86 22.03 8.40
CA GLU A 707 -22.93 22.90 7.92
C GLU A 707 -23.89 23.31 9.05
N ARG A 708 -24.28 22.35 9.91
CA ARG A 708 -25.13 22.59 11.09
C ARG A 708 -24.47 23.47 12.17
N GLY A 709 -23.17 23.72 12.08
CA GLY A 709 -22.44 24.56 13.03
C GLY A 709 -21.60 23.81 14.05
N VAL A 710 -21.51 22.48 13.94
CA VAL A 710 -20.63 21.64 14.75
C VAL A 710 -19.17 22.00 14.45
N ARG A 711 -18.34 22.10 15.49
CA ARG A 711 -16.89 22.28 15.35
C ARG A 711 -16.21 20.92 15.24
N VAL A 712 -15.37 20.74 14.24
CA VAL A 712 -14.59 19.51 14.07
C VAL A 712 -13.12 19.82 14.28
N ARG A 713 -12.48 19.06 15.18
CA ARG A 713 -11.04 19.06 15.40
C ARG A 713 -10.48 17.70 15.03
N LEU A 714 -9.40 17.68 14.27
CA LEU A 714 -8.70 16.45 13.86
C LEU A 714 -7.24 16.54 14.27
N MET A 715 -6.75 15.51 14.96
CA MET A 715 -5.34 15.19 15.05
C MET A 715 -5.07 13.91 14.26
N THR A 716 -4.07 13.95 13.38
CA THR A 716 -3.77 12.85 12.46
C THR A 716 -2.26 12.65 12.27
N ASP A 717 -1.86 11.52 11.69
CA ASP A 717 -0.46 11.22 11.40
C ASP A 717 0.06 12.01 10.19
N GLU A 718 1.31 12.47 10.26
CA GLU A 718 1.98 13.20 9.17
C GLU A 718 2.71 12.27 8.18
N GLY A 719 3.12 11.09 8.64
CA GLY A 719 4.18 10.28 8.05
C GLY A 719 3.72 9.30 6.98
N GLY A 720 4.69 8.81 6.21
CA GLY A 720 4.51 7.73 5.25
C GLY A 720 3.45 8.00 4.18
N LEU A 721 2.86 6.93 3.65
CA LEU A 721 1.79 7.01 2.66
C LEU A 721 0.48 7.55 3.27
N GLY A 722 0.18 7.18 4.52
CA GLY A 722 -1.02 7.64 5.24
C GLY A 722 -1.07 9.15 5.37
N GLY A 723 0.06 9.80 5.69
CA GLY A 723 0.16 11.25 5.72
C GLY A 723 -0.14 11.92 4.37
N ILE A 724 0.13 11.26 3.25
CA ILE A 724 -0.20 11.81 1.92
C ILE A 724 -1.70 11.72 1.68
N GLU A 725 -2.31 10.58 1.99
CA GLU A 725 -3.74 10.36 1.92
C GLU A 725 -4.51 11.35 2.81
N ASN A 726 -4.00 11.58 4.02
CA ASN A 726 -4.49 12.60 4.96
C ASN A 726 -4.53 13.99 4.30
N ARG A 727 -3.43 14.40 3.65
CA ARG A 727 -3.37 15.70 2.96
C ARG A 727 -4.35 15.80 1.79
N ILE A 728 -4.54 14.74 1.02
CA ILE A 728 -5.50 14.70 -0.10
C ILE A 728 -6.93 14.88 0.41
N ALA A 729 -7.32 14.13 1.43
CA ALA A 729 -8.64 14.22 2.05
C ALA A 729 -8.90 15.59 2.69
N LEU A 730 -7.89 16.16 3.37
CA LEU A 730 -7.98 17.51 3.93
C LEU A 730 -8.12 18.59 2.85
N ALA A 731 -7.39 18.46 1.74
CA ALA A 731 -7.52 19.35 0.60
C ALA A 731 -8.92 19.28 -0.02
N TYR A 732 -9.48 18.08 -0.15
CA TYR A 732 -10.86 17.89 -0.59
C TYR A 732 -11.86 18.56 0.35
N LEU A 733 -11.78 18.25 1.65
CA LEU A 733 -12.71 18.77 2.65
C LEU A 733 -12.68 20.30 2.70
N GLY A 734 -11.49 20.91 2.65
CA GLY A 734 -11.33 22.36 2.60
C GLY A 734 -11.97 23.00 1.37
N ARG A 735 -11.88 22.38 0.19
CA ARG A 735 -12.57 22.86 -1.03
C ARG A 735 -14.08 22.74 -0.90
N GLU A 736 -14.59 21.61 -0.43
CA GLU A 736 -16.04 21.42 -0.28
C GLU A 736 -16.63 22.35 0.77
N MET A 737 -15.92 22.58 1.88
CA MET A 737 -16.29 23.60 2.86
C MET A 737 -16.38 24.99 2.23
N SER A 738 -15.39 25.39 1.45
CA SER A 738 -15.37 26.68 0.75
C SER A 738 -16.57 26.82 -0.19
N LYS A 739 -16.84 25.80 -1.03
CA LYS A 739 -17.98 25.77 -1.94
C LYS A 739 -19.33 25.89 -1.22
N ARG A 740 -19.45 25.27 -0.04
CA ARG A 740 -20.67 25.27 0.79
C ARG A 740 -20.79 26.51 1.69
N GLY A 741 -19.81 27.43 1.67
CA GLY A 741 -19.80 28.61 2.54
C GLY A 741 -19.57 28.28 4.02
N ILE A 742 -19.00 27.11 4.33
CA ILE A 742 -18.70 26.69 5.70
C ILE A 742 -17.46 27.47 6.19
N PRO A 743 -17.54 28.21 7.31
CA PRO A 743 -16.40 28.97 7.81
C PRO A 743 -15.21 28.06 8.14
N ALA A 744 -14.01 28.42 7.69
CA ALA A 744 -12.79 27.66 7.96
C ALA A 744 -12.52 27.45 9.46
N ALA A 745 -13.00 28.35 10.33
CA ALA A 745 -12.90 28.20 11.79
C ALA A 745 -13.68 26.99 12.36
N ARG A 746 -14.63 26.41 11.60
CA ARG A 746 -15.41 25.23 12.02
C ARG A 746 -14.62 23.92 11.89
N PHE A 747 -13.56 23.87 11.09
CA PHE A 747 -12.72 22.67 10.93
C PHE A 747 -11.25 23.01 11.18
N GLN A 748 -10.60 22.27 12.08
CA GLN A 748 -9.18 22.42 12.34
C GLN A 748 -8.50 21.06 12.31
N ALA A 749 -7.43 20.94 11.52
CA ALA A 749 -6.60 19.74 11.46
C ALA A 749 -5.18 20.05 11.97
N ARG A 750 -4.60 19.10 12.71
CA ARG A 750 -3.24 19.16 13.25
C ARG A 750 -2.51 17.82 13.10
N TRP A 751 -1.18 17.87 12.99
CA TRP A 751 -0.32 16.70 13.10
C TRP A 751 -0.13 16.36 14.57
N PHE A 752 -0.38 15.10 14.94
CA PHE A 752 -0.15 14.63 16.30
C PHE A 752 1.35 14.72 16.65
N PRO A 753 1.73 15.06 17.91
CA PRO A 753 3.12 15.38 18.25
C PRO A 753 4.07 14.16 18.23
N THR A 754 3.52 12.94 18.22
CA THR A 754 4.28 11.68 18.11
C THR A 754 3.70 10.84 16.97
N PRO A 755 4.38 9.76 16.54
CA PRO A 755 3.76 8.80 15.62
C PRO A 755 2.40 8.36 16.16
N LEU A 756 1.37 8.42 15.33
CA LEU A 756 0.00 8.15 15.73
C LEU A 756 -0.51 6.88 15.05
N HIS A 757 -1.13 6.00 15.83
CA HIS A 757 -1.88 4.85 15.32
C HIS A 757 -3.30 4.74 15.90
N ALA A 758 -3.73 5.65 16.79
CA ALA A 758 -5.07 5.59 17.36
C ALA A 758 -6.19 5.77 16.33
N LYS A 759 -7.33 5.14 16.60
CA LYS A 759 -8.61 5.36 15.90
C LYS A 759 -9.69 5.62 16.95
N ALA A 760 -9.85 6.90 17.28
CA ALA A 760 -10.76 7.34 18.30
C ALA A 760 -11.54 8.59 17.85
N MET A 761 -12.73 8.74 18.41
CA MET A 761 -13.62 9.86 18.18
C MET A 761 -14.37 10.19 19.46
N LEU A 762 -14.41 11.47 19.83
CA LEU A 762 -15.25 11.98 20.91
C LEU A 762 -16.25 12.98 20.35
N VAL A 763 -17.55 12.70 20.53
CA VAL A 763 -18.65 13.54 20.04
C VAL A 763 -19.34 14.23 21.21
N ASP A 764 -19.48 15.55 21.09
CA ASP A 764 -20.05 16.50 22.06
C ASP A 764 -19.45 16.44 23.46
N GLY A 765 -18.28 15.81 23.63
CA GLY A 765 -17.71 15.55 24.95
C GLY A 765 -18.50 14.52 25.77
N GLU A 766 -19.33 13.72 25.10
CA GLU A 766 -20.24 12.76 25.72
C GLU A 766 -20.02 11.34 25.22
N MET A 767 -19.94 11.11 23.90
CA MET A 767 -19.82 9.76 23.32
C MET A 767 -18.39 9.53 22.82
N LEU A 768 -17.69 8.60 23.44
CA LEU A 768 -16.37 8.14 23.03
C LEU A 768 -16.50 6.86 22.19
N VAL A 769 -15.83 6.82 21.04
CA VAL A 769 -15.65 5.62 20.20
C VAL A 769 -14.16 5.32 20.12
N VAL A 770 -13.76 4.09 20.43
CA VAL A 770 -12.37 3.60 20.35
C VAL A 770 -12.35 2.19 19.78
N GLY A 771 -11.43 1.94 18.85
CA GLY A 771 -11.22 0.59 18.34
C GLY A 771 -10.29 0.55 17.14
N SER A 772 -10.64 -0.29 16.18
CA SER A 772 -9.81 -0.64 15.03
C SER A 772 -10.21 0.10 13.74
N MET A 773 -11.40 0.69 13.67
CA MET A 773 -11.92 1.31 12.45
C MET A 773 -11.25 2.65 12.12
N ASN A 774 -10.50 2.70 11.02
CA ASN A 774 -9.93 3.94 10.52
C ASN A 774 -10.98 4.81 9.81
N MET A 775 -10.72 6.12 9.71
CA MET A 775 -11.35 6.99 8.72
C MET A 775 -10.67 6.84 7.34
N HIS A 776 -10.51 5.61 6.86
CA HIS A 776 -9.73 5.28 5.66
C HIS A 776 -10.54 4.38 4.71
N TYR A 777 -10.34 4.48 3.39
CA TYR A 777 -11.11 3.68 2.41
C TYR A 777 -11.12 2.19 2.75
N SER A 778 -10.02 1.63 3.28
CA SER A 778 -9.96 0.21 3.64
C SER A 778 -11.01 -0.18 4.68
N SER A 779 -11.39 0.72 5.59
CA SER A 779 -12.40 0.46 6.63
C SER A 779 -13.83 0.77 6.16
N TRP A 780 -14.01 1.52 5.06
CA TRP A 780 -15.34 2.01 4.62
C TRP A 780 -15.80 1.44 3.26
N THR A 781 -14.89 0.87 2.48
CA THR A 781 -15.21 0.28 1.17
C THR A 781 -16.10 -0.95 1.36
N GLN A 782 -17.14 -1.07 0.55
CA GLN A 782 -17.95 -2.27 0.47
C GLN A 782 -17.36 -3.27 -0.53
N GLY A 783 -17.56 -4.56 -0.29
CA GLY A 783 -16.97 -5.63 -1.09
C GLY A 783 -15.57 -6.02 -0.62
N PRO A 784 -14.73 -6.59 -1.50
CA PRO A 784 -13.56 -7.34 -1.07
C PRO A 784 -12.37 -6.47 -0.65
N LEU A 785 -12.51 -5.14 -0.63
CA LEU A 785 -11.48 -4.23 -0.12
C LEU A 785 -11.79 -3.74 1.31
N GLY A 786 -13.00 -4.00 1.80
CA GLY A 786 -13.46 -3.55 3.11
C GLY A 786 -12.96 -4.45 4.24
N LEU A 787 -12.06 -3.96 5.08
CA LEU A 787 -11.55 -4.64 6.26
C LEU A 787 -12.68 -4.99 7.23
N ALA A 788 -12.48 -6.09 7.98
CA ALA A 788 -13.28 -6.32 9.18
C ALA A 788 -12.75 -5.44 10.32
N GLU A 789 -13.62 -4.68 10.97
CA GLU A 789 -13.27 -3.72 12.02
C GLU A 789 -14.20 -3.92 13.22
N TYR A 790 -13.71 -3.51 14.38
CA TYR A 790 -14.43 -3.56 15.64
C TYR A 790 -14.07 -2.36 16.52
N ASP A 791 -15.10 -1.67 16.98
CA ASP A 791 -14.98 -0.58 17.94
C ASP A 791 -15.95 -0.77 19.11
N LEU A 792 -15.68 -0.04 20.18
CA LEU A 792 -16.61 0.15 21.28
C LEU A 792 -16.99 1.63 21.39
N ALA A 793 -18.27 1.89 21.66
CA ALA A 793 -18.77 3.23 21.94
C ALA A 793 -19.38 3.32 23.34
N THR A 794 -19.10 4.40 24.09
CA THR A 794 -19.62 4.57 25.45
C THR A 794 -19.77 6.04 25.83
N THR A 795 -20.69 6.31 26.74
CA THR A 795 -20.90 7.59 27.43
C THR A 795 -20.38 7.58 28.87
N ALA A 796 -19.65 6.53 29.27
CA ALA A 796 -19.12 6.39 30.62
C ALA A 796 -18.22 7.60 30.98
N PRO A 797 -18.59 8.41 32.01
CA PRO A 797 -17.93 9.69 32.27
C PRO A 797 -16.43 9.58 32.53
N SER A 798 -15.97 8.49 33.15
CA SER A 798 -14.55 8.26 33.49
C SER A 798 -13.66 8.25 32.25
N VAL A 799 -13.93 7.38 31.29
CA VAL A 799 -13.13 7.24 30.06
C VAL A 799 -13.35 8.40 29.09
N VAL A 800 -14.54 9.01 29.08
CA VAL A 800 -14.82 10.22 28.31
C VAL A 800 -13.95 11.37 28.80
N SER A 801 -13.89 11.59 30.12
CA SER A 801 -13.02 12.59 30.72
C SER A 801 -11.54 12.28 30.49
N GLU A 802 -11.16 11.00 30.59
CA GLU A 802 -9.80 10.54 30.34
C GLU A 802 -9.34 10.87 28.91
N PHE A 803 -10.12 10.49 27.89
CA PHE A 803 -9.82 10.79 26.50
C PHE A 803 -9.83 12.30 26.22
N ALA A 804 -10.79 13.03 26.79
CA ALA A 804 -10.83 14.48 26.67
C ALA A 804 -9.57 15.15 27.22
N GLY A 805 -8.99 14.61 28.30
CA GLY A 805 -7.68 15.00 28.84
C GLY A 805 -6.56 14.78 27.84
N ILE A 806 -6.41 13.54 27.33
CA ILE A 806 -5.41 13.18 26.31
C ILE A 806 -5.47 14.13 25.11
N TYR A 807 -6.69 14.36 24.61
CA TYR A 807 -6.90 15.23 23.46
C TYR A 807 -6.52 16.68 23.78
N SER A 808 -6.92 17.19 24.94
CA SER A 808 -6.67 18.57 25.36
C SER A 808 -5.19 18.84 25.63
N ASP A 809 -4.45 17.85 26.14
CA ASP A 809 -3.01 17.95 26.39
C ASP A 809 -2.20 17.90 25.09
N SER A 810 -2.62 17.07 24.14
CA SER A 810 -1.93 16.90 22.85
C SER A 810 -2.23 18.03 21.87
N TRP A 811 -3.44 18.59 21.90
CA TRP A 811 -3.88 19.64 20.97
C TRP A 811 -2.96 20.87 20.90
N PRO A 812 -2.49 21.49 22.00
CA PRO A 812 -1.58 22.63 21.94
C PRO A 812 -0.16 22.25 21.47
N GLN A 813 0.26 20.99 21.64
CA GLN A 813 1.55 20.47 21.17
C GLN A 813 1.53 20.10 19.68
N SER A 814 0.33 19.85 19.15
CA SER A 814 0.13 19.44 17.76
C SER A 814 0.31 20.61 16.79
N GLU A 815 1.09 20.41 15.74
CA GLU A 815 1.33 21.42 14.71
C GLU A 815 0.11 21.55 13.80
N LYS A 816 -0.27 22.77 13.43
CA LYS A 816 -1.36 22.98 12.46
C LYS A 816 -0.99 22.40 11.10
N VAL A 817 -1.90 21.64 10.49
CA VAL A 817 -1.69 21.16 9.12
C VAL A 817 -1.59 22.35 8.15
N VAL A 818 -0.46 22.44 7.46
CA VAL A 818 -0.27 23.34 6.32
C VAL A 818 -0.19 22.50 5.05
N LEU A 819 -1.21 22.62 4.21
CA LEU A 819 -1.23 21.92 2.93
C LEU A 819 -0.31 22.61 1.92
N PRO A 820 0.48 21.86 1.13
CA PRO A 820 1.26 22.41 0.04
C PRO A 820 0.42 23.23 -0.94
N PRO A 821 0.97 24.30 -1.56
CA PRO A 821 0.23 25.17 -2.47
C PRO A 821 -0.48 24.43 -3.60
N PHE A 822 0.12 23.39 -4.18
CA PHE A 822 -0.52 22.62 -5.26
C PHE A 822 -1.77 21.85 -4.84
N LEU A 823 -2.01 21.65 -3.54
CA LEU A 823 -3.23 21.04 -2.99
C LEU A 823 -4.33 22.09 -2.69
N THR A 824 -3.95 23.34 -2.48
CA THR A 824 -4.86 24.43 -2.06
C THR A 824 -5.18 25.41 -3.17
N GLU A 825 -4.22 25.66 -4.08
CA GLU A 825 -4.38 26.46 -5.29
C GLU A 825 -5.28 25.69 -6.27
N THR A 826 -6.57 25.90 -6.13
CA THR A 826 -7.55 25.60 -7.18
C THR A 826 -7.39 26.58 -8.34
N GLY A 827 -6.23 26.57 -8.99
CA GLY A 827 -5.94 27.35 -10.20
C GLY A 827 -6.69 26.87 -11.45
N VAL A 828 -7.93 26.40 -11.32
CA VAL A 828 -8.76 25.92 -12.43
C VAL A 828 -10.20 26.38 -12.20
N GLY A 829 -10.51 27.63 -12.56
CA GLY A 829 -11.92 28.04 -12.75
C GLY A 829 -12.32 29.47 -12.44
N GLU A 830 -11.51 30.28 -11.75
CA GLU A 830 -11.78 31.72 -11.63
C GLU A 830 -11.10 32.50 -12.78
N ARG A 831 -11.65 32.33 -13.99
CA ARG A 831 -11.61 33.32 -15.08
C ARG A 831 -12.84 33.20 -15.95
#